data_AF-A0AAP9H2J6-F1
#
_entry.id   AF-A0AAP9H2J6-F1
#
_cell.length_a   1.000
_cell.length_b   1.000
_cell.length_c   1.000
_cell.angle_alpha   90.00
_cell.angle_beta   90.00
_cell.angle_gamma   90.00
#
_symmetry.space_group_name_H-M   'P 1'
#
loop_
_entity.id
_entity.type
_entity.pdbx_description
1 polymer ?
#
loop_
_entity_poly.entity_id
_entity_poly.type
_entity_poly.pdbx_seq_one_letter_code
_entity_poly.pdbx_strand_id
1 'polypeptide(L)'
;MSEVLSVVLFLAAIAVYSHKAGRNKFWFGVILLLLTLFIVLNITLFASNYFTGDGINDAVLYTLTNSLTGAGVSKYVVPAIGIIIALFLLFCLLTWLLRRRKQKHHLGWSLLAIACAAGSVQTTPAFRQVKDLIASHNRLADSDFETYYKTPKSVISEPKLNLVYIYGESLERTYFNEKTFPGLAPELSREKDQSLDFSNTEQLPGTDYTIAGMVGSQCGIPLFAPFQDNASAALSSFFPQNICLGDILKNSGYENWFIQGADLRFAGKDTFLKSHGFDPAHMYGAQELKDRVADPDYRNNWGYYDDTVMDEVFKKYEELSRQQKRFALFTLTVDTHHPDGFISRTCQHKSYSYDGKPNQSFSAVACSQEHVARLIERIKASPWFKNTIIVVTSDHLAMNNTAHQYLIQQPRHDLFMVIRGDQPEAKVLDGKRSTLDNGATVLDILGGDKAIGLGRSGLSSPSLSAQFDNMTQKVLSWKPDIIQLWNFPSKLDAFTIDQQKNTFSFSGTTFKLPILFRVGDKRVEPLPEGEYSAPLRYQLADFTAAEKFVWVDRCFKMARLWQPDLALSSDLCLAMGQMGGQPTVTRIDKPVWKGKAIFPLTTLSDAQYQHNEQQIRIEDNAIRYSADSFMLNVPGAPQSVKSFTGISRPELWGRWSNANLAPEVNIEYVDPLPGSFDVVITARAFGPNAHRPIPVRVGDQQQELTLGDDVSTTTLHFTNPGGSHNLIIAPPEPQLSNVGNIIGQDPRKLGIGMVDIKIIPQPQG
;
A
#
# COMPACT_ATOMS: atom_id res chain seq x y z
N MET A 1 19.31 14.36 -26.05
CA MET A 1 19.36 15.81 -26.39
C MET A 1 18.63 16.71 -25.38
N SER A 2 17.44 16.35 -24.86
CA SER A 2 16.71 17.24 -23.94
C SER A 2 17.33 17.37 -22.55
N GLU A 3 17.95 16.32 -22.02
CA GLU A 3 18.61 16.36 -20.71
C GLU A 3 19.79 17.34 -20.66
N VAL A 4 20.72 17.21 -21.62
CA VAL A 4 21.86 18.14 -21.77
C VAL A 4 21.38 19.58 -21.94
N LEU A 5 20.35 19.81 -22.76
CA LEU A 5 19.77 21.14 -22.93
C LEU A 5 19.22 21.69 -21.60
N SER A 6 18.53 20.87 -20.82
CA SER A 6 17.95 21.27 -19.54
C SER A 6 19.02 21.70 -18.53
N VAL A 7 20.15 20.97 -18.46
CA VAL A 7 21.30 21.31 -17.61
C VAL A 7 21.99 22.59 -18.07
N VAL A 8 22.18 22.77 -19.38
CA VAL A 8 22.76 23.99 -19.95
C VAL A 8 21.91 25.21 -19.61
N LEU A 9 20.59 25.10 -19.74
CA LEU A 9 19.65 26.18 -19.39
C LEU A 9 19.66 26.48 -17.88
N PHE A 10 19.77 25.45 -17.03
CA PHE A 10 19.89 25.60 -15.58
C PHE A 10 21.16 26.38 -15.20
N LEU A 11 22.31 26.00 -15.75
CA LEU A 11 23.59 26.68 -15.51
C LEU A 11 23.58 28.12 -16.08
N ALA A 12 22.98 28.31 -17.25
CA ALA A 12 22.82 29.63 -17.86
C ALA A 12 21.96 30.56 -16.98
N ALA A 13 20.86 30.06 -16.41
CA ALA A 13 20.03 30.83 -15.50
C ALA A 13 20.81 31.32 -14.27
N ILE A 14 21.59 30.44 -13.64
CA ILE A 14 22.45 30.79 -12.50
C ILE A 14 23.50 31.84 -12.92
N ALA A 15 24.18 31.63 -14.05
CA ALA A 15 25.21 32.52 -14.53
C ALA A 15 24.65 33.93 -14.86
N VAL A 16 23.57 34.00 -15.65
CA VAL A 16 22.93 35.26 -16.03
C VAL A 16 22.44 36.02 -14.80
N TYR A 17 21.77 35.33 -13.86
CA TYR A 17 21.25 36.00 -12.68
C TYR A 17 22.36 36.52 -11.76
N SER A 18 23.35 35.68 -11.45
CA SER A 18 24.44 36.02 -10.54
C SER A 18 25.41 37.08 -11.09
N HIS A 19 25.55 37.18 -12.42
CA HIS A 19 26.51 38.09 -13.05
C HIS A 19 25.90 39.37 -13.61
N LYS A 20 24.63 39.35 -14.08
CA LYS A 20 24.05 40.45 -14.87
C LYS A 20 22.72 41.02 -14.34
N ALA A 21 21.90 40.25 -13.63
CA ALA A 21 20.54 40.65 -13.25
C ALA A 21 20.44 41.56 -12.01
N GLY A 22 21.39 41.46 -11.07
CA GLY A 22 21.42 42.28 -9.85
C GLY A 22 20.36 41.94 -8.80
N ARG A 23 20.46 42.53 -7.59
CA ARG A 23 19.64 42.14 -6.42
C ARG A 23 18.22 42.72 -6.47
N ASN A 24 17.23 41.85 -6.58
CA ASN A 24 15.81 42.16 -6.37
C ASN A 24 15.12 40.97 -5.68
N LYS A 25 14.35 41.21 -4.61
CA LYS A 25 13.75 40.15 -3.79
C LYS A 25 12.73 39.29 -4.56
N PHE A 26 11.93 39.91 -5.42
CA PHE A 26 10.92 39.21 -6.22
C PHE A 26 11.58 38.30 -7.26
N TRP A 27 12.46 38.85 -8.08
CA TRP A 27 13.17 38.07 -9.12
C TRP A 27 14.04 36.96 -8.52
N PHE A 28 14.65 37.21 -7.36
CA PHE A 28 15.38 36.20 -6.59
C PHE A 28 14.48 35.02 -6.20
N GLY A 29 13.30 35.32 -5.62
CA GLY A 29 12.35 34.29 -5.18
C GLY A 29 11.87 33.41 -6.33
N VAL A 30 11.50 34.02 -7.46
CA VAL A 30 11.03 33.29 -8.66
C VAL A 30 12.12 32.38 -9.24
N ILE A 31 13.35 32.88 -9.37
CA ILE A 31 14.46 32.08 -9.92
C ILE A 31 14.84 30.96 -8.96
N LEU A 32 14.93 31.25 -7.65
CA LEU A 32 15.22 30.22 -6.66
C LEU A 32 14.15 29.13 -6.68
N LEU A 33 12.87 29.49 -6.79
CA LEU A 33 11.77 28.54 -6.93
C LEU A 33 11.93 27.65 -8.16
N LEU A 34 12.16 28.22 -9.35
CA LEU A 34 12.31 27.46 -10.59
C LEU A 34 13.53 26.54 -10.59
N LEU A 35 14.67 27.01 -10.07
CA LEU A 35 15.88 26.19 -9.96
C LEU A 35 15.68 25.07 -8.94
N THR A 36 15.04 25.36 -7.80
CA THR A 36 14.69 24.34 -6.79
C THR A 36 13.73 23.31 -7.38
N LEU A 37 12.72 23.73 -8.14
CA LEU A 37 11.80 22.83 -8.84
C LEU A 37 12.55 21.93 -9.84
N PHE A 38 13.49 22.47 -10.61
CA PHE A 38 14.33 21.68 -11.50
C PHE A 38 15.10 20.59 -10.73
N ILE A 39 15.69 20.93 -9.58
CA ILE A 39 16.44 19.99 -8.75
C ILE A 39 15.52 18.89 -8.20
N VAL A 40 14.37 19.29 -7.63
CA VAL A 40 13.39 18.35 -7.08
C VAL A 40 12.93 17.39 -8.18
N LEU A 41 12.58 17.89 -9.35
CA LEU A 41 12.15 17.06 -10.48
C LEU A 41 13.23 16.05 -10.92
N ASN A 42 14.49 16.46 -11.02
CA ASN A 42 15.59 15.55 -11.40
C ASN A 42 15.89 14.53 -10.30
N ILE A 43 15.76 14.89 -9.03
CA ILE A 43 15.92 13.96 -7.91
C ILE A 43 14.76 12.98 -7.85
N THR A 44 13.52 13.44 -8.07
CA THR A 44 12.37 12.55 -8.19
C THR A 44 12.57 11.58 -9.34
N LEU A 45 13.01 12.05 -10.51
CA LEU A 45 13.34 11.19 -11.65
C LEU A 45 14.42 10.17 -11.30
N PHE A 46 15.51 10.61 -10.66
CA PHE A 46 16.59 9.73 -10.24
C PHE A 46 16.11 8.67 -9.25
N ALA A 47 15.34 9.07 -8.24
CA ALA A 47 14.77 8.17 -7.25
C ALA A 47 13.80 7.18 -7.91
N SER A 48 12.87 7.66 -8.73
CA SER A 48 11.97 6.80 -9.50
C SER A 48 12.71 5.81 -10.39
N ASN A 49 13.76 6.25 -11.09
CA ASN A 49 14.59 5.39 -11.93
C ASN A 49 15.41 4.38 -11.13
N TYR A 50 15.79 4.70 -9.89
CA TYR A 50 16.42 3.74 -8.98
C TYR A 50 15.47 2.58 -8.63
N PHE A 51 14.16 2.84 -8.56
CA PHE A 51 13.15 1.81 -8.31
C PHE A 51 12.73 1.06 -9.58
N THR A 52 12.33 1.78 -10.63
CA THR A 52 11.68 1.17 -11.81
C THR A 52 12.62 0.89 -12.97
N GLY A 53 13.70 1.68 -13.09
CA GLY A 53 14.53 1.73 -14.29
C GLY A 53 13.88 2.46 -15.48
N ASP A 54 12.68 3.02 -15.30
CA ASP A 54 11.91 3.70 -16.36
C ASP A 54 11.39 5.10 -15.91
N GLY A 55 12.05 5.67 -14.90
CA GLY A 55 11.67 6.98 -14.35
C GLY A 55 10.28 7.01 -13.73
N ILE A 56 9.58 8.14 -13.89
CA ILE A 56 8.29 8.45 -13.26
C ILE A 56 7.16 7.89 -14.14
N ASN A 57 6.59 6.76 -13.73
CA ASN A 57 5.53 6.06 -14.46
C ASN A 57 4.36 5.63 -13.54
N ASP A 58 3.41 4.86 -14.09
CA ASP A 58 2.25 4.35 -13.36
C ASP A 58 2.63 3.44 -12.18
N ALA A 59 3.73 2.68 -12.28
CA ALA A 59 4.21 1.81 -11.20
C ALA A 59 4.68 2.61 -9.97
N VAL A 60 5.44 3.70 -10.18
CA VAL A 60 5.84 4.62 -9.11
C VAL A 60 4.60 5.19 -8.43
N LEU A 61 3.64 5.67 -9.22
CA LEU A 61 2.47 6.33 -8.70
C LEU A 61 1.54 5.36 -7.97
N TYR A 62 1.36 4.14 -8.48
CA TYR A 62 0.63 3.07 -7.80
C TYR A 62 1.27 2.70 -6.45
N THR A 63 2.59 2.56 -6.43
CA THR A 63 3.34 2.22 -5.20
C THR A 63 3.21 3.31 -4.13
N LEU A 64 3.23 4.58 -4.52
CA LEU A 64 3.09 5.71 -3.59
C LEU A 64 1.65 5.91 -3.08
N THR A 65 0.65 5.44 -3.81
CA THR A 65 -0.77 5.65 -3.49
C THR A 65 -1.46 4.43 -2.88
N ASN A 66 -0.77 3.29 -2.80
CA ASN A 66 -1.28 2.04 -2.26
C ASN A 66 -0.51 1.58 -1.01
N SER A 67 -0.94 0.47 -0.39
CA SER A 67 -0.38 -0.05 0.85
C SER A 67 1.06 -0.55 0.67
N LEU A 68 1.98 0.03 1.45
CA LEU A 68 3.35 -0.46 1.64
C LEU A 68 3.47 -1.36 2.87
N THR A 69 2.34 -1.82 3.43
CA THR A 69 2.32 -2.69 4.60
C THR A 69 3.10 -3.98 4.32
N GLY A 70 4.13 -4.22 5.13
CA GLY A 70 5.01 -5.38 4.99
C GLY A 70 6.14 -5.21 3.96
N ALA A 71 6.32 -4.02 3.37
CA ALA A 71 7.43 -3.73 2.47
C ALA A 71 8.76 -3.58 3.24
N GLY A 72 9.86 -4.01 2.60
CA GLY A 72 11.22 -3.92 3.15
C GLY A 72 11.82 -2.50 3.15
N VAL A 73 11.16 -1.52 3.77
CA VAL A 73 11.51 -0.09 3.66
C VAL A 73 12.87 0.29 4.27
N SER A 74 13.41 -0.55 5.16
CA SER A 74 14.63 -0.27 5.94
C SER A 74 15.86 0.02 5.07
N LYS A 75 15.99 -0.65 3.91
CA LYS A 75 17.10 -0.44 2.96
C LYS A 75 17.06 0.94 2.29
N TYR A 76 15.92 1.64 2.30
CA TYR A 76 15.75 2.92 1.60
C TYR A 76 15.87 4.14 2.52
N VAL A 77 15.88 3.96 3.84
CA VAL A 77 15.93 5.06 4.83
C VAL A 77 17.22 5.88 4.71
N VAL A 78 18.38 5.20 4.67
CA VAL A 78 19.68 5.88 4.58
C VAL A 78 19.86 6.66 3.27
N PRO A 79 19.57 6.08 2.08
CA PRO A 79 19.52 6.84 0.84
C PRO A 79 18.59 8.06 0.89
N ALA A 80 17.40 7.92 1.48
CA ALA A 80 16.45 9.03 1.59
C ALA A 80 16.98 10.19 2.44
N ILE A 81 17.59 9.90 3.60
CA ILE A 81 18.24 10.92 4.45
C ILE A 81 19.37 11.61 3.68
N GLY A 82 20.19 10.84 2.95
CA GLY A 82 21.26 11.37 2.11
C GLY A 82 20.74 12.35 1.06
N ILE A 83 19.63 12.03 0.39
CA ILE A 83 18.98 12.90 -0.60
C ILE A 83 18.48 14.20 0.05
N ILE A 84 17.85 14.14 1.23
CA ILE A 84 17.36 15.32 1.95
C ILE A 84 18.51 16.26 2.32
N ILE A 85 19.62 15.72 2.84
CA ILE A 85 20.81 16.50 3.20
C ILE A 85 21.40 17.14 1.94
N ALA A 86 21.54 16.38 0.85
CA ALA A 86 22.06 16.88 -0.42
C ALA A 86 21.19 18.02 -0.97
N LEU A 87 19.86 17.87 -0.94
CA LEU A 87 18.89 18.90 -1.31
C LEU A 87 19.07 20.19 -0.50
N PHE A 88 19.19 20.06 0.82
CA PHE A 88 19.39 21.20 1.71
C PHE A 88 20.70 21.94 1.43
N LEU A 89 21.80 21.20 1.28
CA LEU A 89 23.10 21.78 0.95
C LEU A 89 23.09 22.48 -0.41
N LEU A 90 22.43 21.87 -1.40
CA LEU A 90 22.34 22.43 -2.74
C LEU A 90 21.44 23.67 -2.80
N PHE A 91 20.36 23.70 -2.02
CA PHE A 91 19.55 24.91 -1.80
C PHE A 91 20.35 26.04 -1.15
N CYS A 92 21.15 25.73 -0.12
CA CYS A 92 22.04 26.69 0.53
C CYS A 92 23.10 27.23 -0.45
N LEU A 93 23.70 26.35 -1.26
CA LEU A 93 24.68 26.70 -2.28
C LEU A 93 24.07 27.60 -3.35
N LEU A 94 22.89 27.27 -3.88
CA LEU A 94 22.18 28.10 -4.85
C LEU A 94 21.87 29.49 -4.27
N THR A 95 21.34 29.53 -3.05
CA THR A 95 21.06 30.77 -2.34
C THR A 95 22.31 31.63 -2.20
N TRP A 96 23.44 31.00 -1.86
CA TRP A 96 24.73 31.68 -1.77
C TRP A 96 25.22 32.19 -3.15
N LEU A 97 25.21 31.34 -4.19
CA LEU A 97 25.65 31.69 -5.54
C LEU A 97 24.87 32.86 -6.12
N LEU A 98 23.54 32.81 -6.01
CA LEU A 98 22.64 33.87 -6.49
C LEU A 98 22.80 35.18 -5.69
N ARG A 99 23.34 35.13 -4.46
CA ARG A 99 23.57 36.30 -3.59
C ARG A 99 25.01 36.82 -3.59
N ARG A 100 25.96 36.10 -4.20
CA ARG A 100 27.42 36.32 -4.08
C ARG A 100 27.88 37.68 -4.63
N ARG A 101 27.20 38.25 -5.62
CA ARG A 101 27.57 39.55 -6.23
C ARG A 101 26.48 40.61 -6.02
N LYS A 102 26.91 41.82 -5.65
CA LYS A 102 26.02 42.99 -5.50
C LYS A 102 26.10 43.84 -6.76
N GLN A 103 25.26 43.53 -7.74
CA GLN A 103 25.04 44.37 -8.93
C GLN A 103 23.72 45.13 -8.80
N LYS A 104 23.63 46.31 -9.44
CA LYS A 104 22.36 47.04 -9.57
C LYS A 104 21.39 46.20 -10.40
N HIS A 105 20.12 46.22 -10.03
CA HIS A 105 19.09 45.45 -10.70
C HIS A 105 18.96 45.83 -12.18
N HIS A 106 18.79 44.82 -13.04
CA HIS A 106 18.53 44.98 -14.46
C HIS A 106 17.40 44.03 -14.91
N LEU A 107 16.30 44.61 -15.39
CA LEU A 107 15.09 43.87 -15.73
C LEU A 107 15.31 42.85 -16.85
N GLY A 108 15.95 43.24 -17.97
CA GLY A 108 16.15 42.35 -19.12
C GLY A 108 16.93 41.08 -18.80
N TRP A 109 18.00 41.19 -18.00
CA TRP A 109 18.79 40.03 -17.57
C TRP A 109 18.04 39.17 -16.54
N SER A 110 17.18 39.76 -15.71
CA SER A 110 16.30 39.01 -14.80
C SER A 110 15.30 38.16 -15.58
N LEU A 111 14.69 38.74 -16.62
CA LEU A 111 13.76 38.04 -17.52
C LEU A 111 14.45 36.93 -18.30
N LEU A 112 15.66 37.17 -18.82
CA LEU A 112 16.45 36.13 -19.49
C LEU A 112 16.80 34.97 -18.55
N ALA A 113 17.21 35.27 -17.31
CA ALA A 113 17.50 34.22 -16.32
C ALA A 113 16.25 33.39 -15.99
N ILE A 114 15.07 34.00 -15.92
CA ILE A 114 13.80 33.28 -15.75
C ILE A 114 13.47 32.43 -16.96
N ALA A 115 13.62 32.97 -18.18
CA ALA A 115 13.37 32.19 -19.39
C ALA A 115 14.28 30.96 -19.45
N CYS A 116 15.56 31.09 -19.07
CA CYS A 116 16.47 29.95 -18.92
C CYS A 116 16.03 28.99 -17.82
N ALA A 117 15.64 29.49 -16.63
CA ALA A 117 15.21 28.63 -15.52
C ALA A 117 13.92 27.87 -15.86
N ALA A 118 12.91 28.55 -16.41
CA ALA A 118 11.67 27.93 -16.87
C ALA A 118 11.93 26.93 -18.01
N GLY A 119 12.82 27.29 -18.96
CA GLY A 119 13.26 26.40 -20.02
C GLY A 119 13.94 25.13 -19.49
N SER A 120 14.74 25.23 -18.42
CA SER A 120 15.36 24.07 -17.78
C SER A 120 14.32 23.12 -17.18
N VAL A 121 13.27 23.65 -16.54
CA VAL A 121 12.15 22.87 -16.02
C VAL A 121 11.36 22.23 -17.16
N GLN A 122 11.00 22.99 -18.20
CA GLN A 122 10.18 22.48 -19.30
C GLN A 122 10.89 21.39 -20.13
N THR A 123 12.21 21.46 -20.23
CA THR A 123 13.01 20.52 -21.04
C THR A 123 13.53 19.31 -20.27
N THR A 124 13.44 19.29 -18.93
CA THR A 124 13.85 18.11 -18.15
C THR A 124 12.97 16.89 -18.50
N PRO A 125 13.55 15.68 -18.61
CA PRO A 125 12.78 14.45 -18.82
C PRO A 125 11.69 14.25 -17.76
N ALA A 126 11.96 14.62 -16.50
CA ALA A 126 11.03 14.49 -15.39
C ALA A 126 9.72 15.25 -15.63
N PHE A 127 9.81 16.51 -16.04
CA PHE A 127 8.63 17.33 -16.35
C PHE A 127 7.83 16.73 -17.51
N ARG A 128 8.51 16.19 -18.53
CA ARG A 128 7.84 15.55 -19.66
C ARG A 128 7.10 14.29 -19.22
N GLN A 129 7.74 13.40 -18.46
CA GLN A 129 7.12 12.18 -17.94
C GLN A 129 5.91 12.51 -17.06
N VAL A 130 6.03 13.46 -16.14
CA VAL A 130 4.90 13.91 -15.31
C VAL A 130 3.77 14.50 -16.17
N LYS A 131 4.10 15.34 -17.15
CA LYS A 131 3.11 15.92 -18.06
C LYS A 131 2.39 14.85 -18.88
N ASP A 132 3.12 13.89 -19.43
CA ASP A 132 2.57 12.81 -20.25
C ASP A 132 1.70 11.87 -19.40
N LEU A 133 2.13 11.58 -18.17
CA LEU A 133 1.35 10.85 -17.18
C LEU A 133 0.03 11.57 -16.90
N ILE A 134 0.05 12.85 -16.53
CA ILE A 134 -1.17 13.65 -16.27
C ILE A 134 -2.06 13.72 -17.52
N ALA A 135 -1.48 13.94 -18.69
CA ALA A 135 -2.23 14.01 -19.94
C ALA A 135 -2.91 12.67 -20.28
N SER A 136 -2.23 11.54 -20.03
CA SER A 136 -2.79 10.20 -20.29
C SER A 136 -4.03 9.89 -19.43
N HIS A 137 -4.11 10.44 -18.21
CA HIS A 137 -5.25 10.26 -17.31
C HIS A 137 -6.46 11.13 -17.64
N ASN A 138 -6.23 12.30 -18.23
CA ASN A 138 -7.27 13.30 -18.47
C ASN A 138 -7.85 13.24 -19.90
N ARG A 139 -7.44 12.27 -20.72
CA ARG A 139 -8.05 12.06 -22.04
C ARG A 139 -9.48 11.56 -21.87
N LEU A 140 -10.38 12.07 -22.72
CA LEU A 140 -11.74 11.55 -22.82
C LEU A 140 -11.70 10.15 -23.44
N ALA A 141 -12.52 9.25 -22.89
CA ALA A 141 -12.79 7.95 -23.48
C ALA A 141 -13.57 8.16 -24.79
N ASP A 142 -12.95 7.79 -25.90
CA ASP A 142 -13.56 7.73 -27.24
C ASP A 142 -12.71 6.77 -28.08
N SER A 143 -12.48 5.57 -27.53
CA SER A 143 -11.56 4.59 -28.11
C SER A 143 -12.29 3.37 -28.64
N ASP A 144 -11.63 2.68 -29.56
CA ASP A 144 -12.05 1.38 -30.10
C ASP A 144 -11.88 0.21 -29.11
N PHE A 145 -11.60 0.49 -27.82
CA PHE A 145 -11.37 -0.50 -26.77
C PHE A 145 -12.43 -1.61 -26.73
N GLU A 146 -13.71 -1.24 -26.74
CA GLU A 146 -14.85 -2.18 -26.71
C GLU A 146 -14.85 -3.17 -27.90
N THR A 147 -14.24 -2.80 -29.03
CA THR A 147 -14.12 -3.70 -30.19
C THR A 147 -13.21 -4.89 -29.87
N TYR A 148 -12.15 -4.63 -29.11
CA TYR A 148 -11.11 -5.61 -28.79
C TYR A 148 -11.33 -6.29 -27.44
N TYR A 149 -12.04 -5.65 -26.52
CA TYR A 149 -12.39 -6.28 -25.25
C TYR A 149 -13.33 -7.49 -25.48
N LYS A 150 -13.04 -8.61 -24.79
CA LYS A 150 -13.84 -9.83 -24.83
C LYS A 150 -14.17 -10.31 -23.42
N THR A 151 -15.45 -10.35 -23.11
CA THR A 151 -15.95 -10.96 -21.88
C THR A 151 -15.98 -12.48 -22.04
N PRO A 152 -15.19 -13.24 -21.25
CA PRO A 152 -15.24 -14.70 -21.28
C PRO A 152 -16.53 -15.23 -20.64
N LYS A 153 -16.89 -16.48 -20.97
CA LYS A 153 -17.82 -17.25 -20.14
C LYS A 153 -17.24 -17.44 -18.74
N SER A 154 -18.13 -17.39 -17.75
CA SER A 154 -17.76 -17.49 -16.34
C SER A 154 -17.50 -18.91 -15.86
N VAL A 155 -17.68 -19.95 -16.68
CA VAL A 155 -17.58 -21.37 -16.30
C VAL A 155 -16.94 -22.19 -17.42
N ILE A 156 -16.11 -23.15 -17.05
CA ILE A 156 -15.60 -24.23 -17.90
C ILE A 156 -16.58 -25.40 -17.82
N SER A 157 -17.08 -25.89 -18.96
CA SER A 157 -18.13 -26.92 -18.98
C SER A 157 -17.69 -28.25 -18.36
N GLU A 158 -16.46 -28.70 -18.66
CA GLU A 158 -15.93 -29.99 -18.21
C GLU A 158 -14.47 -29.87 -17.71
N PRO A 159 -14.23 -29.23 -16.56
CA PRO A 159 -12.87 -29.06 -16.06
C PRO A 159 -12.29 -30.39 -15.56
N LYS A 160 -11.14 -30.79 -16.12
CA LYS A 160 -10.48 -32.08 -15.85
C LYS A 160 -9.11 -31.97 -15.18
N LEU A 161 -8.44 -30.83 -15.29
CA LEU A 161 -7.05 -30.64 -14.89
C LEU A 161 -6.96 -29.72 -13.67
N ASN A 162 -6.02 -29.99 -12.76
CA ASN A 162 -5.59 -29.06 -11.73
C ASN A 162 -4.61 -28.05 -12.33
N LEU A 163 -4.53 -26.88 -11.70
CA LEU A 163 -3.61 -25.83 -12.10
C LEU A 163 -2.59 -25.57 -10.99
N VAL A 164 -1.31 -25.57 -11.32
CA VAL A 164 -0.24 -24.97 -10.50
C VAL A 164 0.31 -23.79 -11.29
N TYR A 165 0.23 -22.59 -10.74
CA TYR A 165 0.58 -21.35 -11.43
C TYR A 165 1.66 -20.61 -10.63
N ILE A 166 2.86 -20.56 -11.17
CA ILE A 166 4.06 -20.05 -10.51
C ILE A 166 4.44 -18.71 -11.12
N TYR A 167 4.32 -17.65 -10.35
CA TYR A 167 4.89 -16.35 -10.67
C TYR A 167 6.35 -16.30 -10.20
N GLY A 168 7.25 -16.09 -11.15
CA GLY A 168 8.65 -15.77 -10.92
C GLY A 168 8.82 -14.26 -10.80
N GLU A 169 9.06 -13.76 -9.59
CA GLU A 169 9.35 -12.33 -9.32
C GLU A 169 10.51 -11.89 -10.19
N SER A 170 10.30 -10.90 -11.06
CA SER A 170 11.33 -10.37 -11.95
C SER A 170 12.04 -11.45 -12.81
N LEU A 171 11.49 -12.67 -12.96
CA LEU A 171 12.17 -13.80 -13.58
C LEU A 171 11.91 -13.81 -15.09
N GLU A 172 12.78 -13.15 -15.84
CA GLU A 172 12.67 -13.01 -17.30
C GLU A 172 13.05 -14.26 -18.08
N ARG A 173 12.44 -14.41 -19.26
CA ARG A 173 12.92 -15.38 -20.26
C ARG A 173 14.34 -15.05 -20.74
N THR A 174 14.73 -13.77 -20.68
CA THR A 174 16.06 -13.27 -21.05
C THR A 174 17.19 -14.01 -20.32
N TYR A 175 16.98 -14.43 -19.07
CA TYR A 175 17.98 -15.13 -18.26
C TYR A 175 18.36 -16.52 -18.78
N PHE A 176 17.53 -17.13 -19.62
CA PHE A 176 17.74 -18.47 -20.19
C PHE A 176 18.65 -18.46 -21.43
N ASN A 177 19.15 -17.28 -21.83
CA ASN A 177 20.08 -17.19 -22.95
C ASN A 177 21.47 -17.66 -22.54
N GLU A 178 21.77 -18.93 -22.80
CA GLU A 178 23.08 -19.55 -22.48
C GLU A 178 24.29 -18.87 -23.15
N LYS A 179 24.09 -18.12 -24.24
CA LYS A 179 25.20 -17.36 -24.85
C LYS A 179 25.54 -16.11 -24.04
N THR A 180 24.52 -15.45 -23.50
CA THR A 180 24.69 -14.21 -22.74
C THR A 180 24.93 -14.51 -21.25
N PHE A 181 24.21 -15.48 -20.69
CA PHE A 181 24.21 -15.82 -19.26
C PHE A 181 24.47 -17.32 -19.06
N PRO A 182 25.67 -17.81 -19.40
CA PRO A 182 25.97 -19.24 -19.36
C PRO A 182 25.78 -19.82 -17.96
N GLY A 183 24.94 -20.86 -17.85
CA GLY A 183 24.68 -21.57 -16.60
C GLY A 183 23.96 -20.73 -15.53
N LEU A 184 23.24 -19.67 -15.92
CA LEU A 184 22.48 -18.85 -14.96
C LEU A 184 21.22 -19.54 -14.45
N ALA A 185 20.49 -20.27 -15.31
CA ALA A 185 19.25 -20.96 -14.94
C ALA A 185 19.19 -22.42 -15.43
N PRO A 186 20.19 -23.27 -15.14
CA PRO A 186 20.34 -24.56 -15.82
C PRO A 186 19.26 -25.58 -15.41
N GLU A 187 18.77 -25.55 -14.17
CA GLU A 187 17.70 -26.44 -13.72
C GLU A 187 16.37 -26.13 -14.40
N LEU A 188 15.94 -24.87 -14.35
CA LEU A 188 14.68 -24.45 -14.94
C LEU A 188 14.72 -24.46 -16.48
N SER A 189 15.90 -24.30 -17.09
CA SER A 189 16.08 -24.46 -18.55
C SER A 189 15.70 -25.86 -19.03
N ARG A 190 16.02 -26.91 -18.27
CA ARG A 190 15.64 -28.29 -18.62
C ARG A 190 14.12 -28.49 -18.61
N GLU A 191 13.45 -27.86 -17.66
CA GLU A 191 11.98 -27.90 -17.56
C GLU A 191 11.34 -27.07 -18.69
N LYS A 192 11.89 -25.90 -19.00
CA LYS A 192 11.46 -25.07 -20.13
C LYS A 192 11.57 -25.81 -21.47
N ASP A 193 12.66 -26.53 -21.69
CA ASP A 193 12.88 -27.28 -22.93
C ASP A 193 11.94 -28.48 -23.09
N GLN A 194 11.21 -28.86 -22.02
CA GLN A 194 10.17 -29.88 -22.02
C GLN A 194 8.74 -29.30 -21.95
N SER A 195 8.58 -28.02 -22.28
CA SER A 195 7.34 -27.27 -22.13
C SER A 195 6.85 -26.67 -23.45
N LEU A 196 5.63 -26.12 -23.41
CA LEU A 196 5.19 -25.11 -24.37
C LEU A 196 5.81 -23.77 -23.97
N ASP A 197 6.92 -23.39 -24.61
CA ASP A 197 7.71 -22.18 -24.32
C ASP A 197 7.29 -21.04 -25.25
N PHE A 198 6.64 -20.01 -24.72
CA PHE A 198 6.20 -18.85 -25.50
C PHE A 198 7.26 -17.76 -25.49
N SER A 199 8.09 -17.78 -26.52
CA SER A 199 9.39 -17.11 -26.53
C SER A 199 9.38 -15.60 -26.76
N ASN A 200 8.25 -15.06 -27.22
CA ASN A 200 8.10 -13.66 -27.62
C ASN A 200 6.96 -12.97 -26.86
N THR A 201 6.97 -13.12 -25.54
CA THR A 201 6.04 -12.45 -24.62
C THR A 201 6.59 -11.08 -24.24
N GLU A 202 5.94 -10.01 -24.69
CA GLU A 202 6.32 -8.63 -24.38
C GLU A 202 5.62 -8.12 -23.12
N GLN A 203 6.34 -7.30 -22.34
CA GLN A 203 5.77 -6.54 -21.24
C GLN A 203 5.10 -5.27 -21.78
N LEU A 204 3.88 -4.99 -21.32
CA LEU A 204 3.12 -3.80 -21.70
C LEU A 204 3.00 -2.81 -20.53
N PRO A 205 2.73 -1.51 -20.78
CA PRO A 205 2.45 -0.55 -19.71
C PRO A 205 1.30 -1.03 -18.83
N GLY A 206 1.43 -0.89 -17.51
CA GLY A 206 0.42 -1.40 -16.57
C GLY A 206 0.45 -2.92 -16.42
N THR A 207 1.58 -3.56 -16.73
CA THR A 207 1.89 -4.97 -16.41
C THR A 207 3.31 -5.12 -15.82
N ASP A 208 3.94 -3.99 -15.48
CA ASP A 208 5.37 -3.80 -15.26
C ASP A 208 5.80 -3.83 -13.78
N TYR A 209 4.93 -4.32 -12.91
CA TYR A 209 5.15 -4.52 -11.48
C TYR A 209 4.24 -5.66 -10.98
N THR A 210 4.62 -6.36 -9.91
CA THR A 210 4.06 -7.66 -9.53
C THR A 210 2.53 -7.75 -9.60
N ILE A 211 1.81 -6.85 -8.91
CA ILE A 211 0.33 -6.87 -8.91
C ILE A 211 -0.25 -6.55 -10.29
N ALA A 212 0.39 -5.69 -11.07
CA ALA A 212 -0.03 -5.39 -12.44
C ALA A 212 0.19 -6.56 -13.39
N GLY A 213 1.30 -7.29 -13.22
CA GLY A 213 1.57 -8.55 -13.91
C GLY A 213 0.53 -9.63 -13.57
N MET A 214 0.17 -9.77 -12.29
CA MET A 214 -0.89 -10.68 -11.84
C MET A 214 -2.26 -10.30 -12.43
N VAL A 215 -2.62 -9.02 -12.39
CA VAL A 215 -3.88 -8.52 -12.97
C VAL A 215 -3.89 -8.72 -14.49
N GLY A 216 -2.82 -8.33 -15.19
CA GLY A 216 -2.69 -8.50 -16.63
C GLY A 216 -2.79 -9.97 -17.04
N SER A 217 -2.08 -10.85 -16.35
CA SER A 217 -2.08 -12.28 -16.65
C SER A 217 -3.38 -12.99 -16.31
N GLN A 218 -4.13 -12.57 -15.29
CA GLN A 218 -5.39 -13.25 -14.91
C GLN A 218 -6.62 -12.64 -15.56
N CYS A 219 -6.65 -11.32 -15.77
CA CYS A 219 -7.82 -10.60 -16.29
C CYS A 219 -7.67 -10.19 -17.76
N GLY A 220 -6.46 -10.27 -18.32
CA GLY A 220 -6.19 -9.80 -19.69
C GLY A 220 -6.36 -8.29 -19.85
N ILE A 221 -6.16 -7.52 -18.78
CA ILE A 221 -6.32 -6.05 -18.76
C ILE A 221 -5.14 -5.45 -17.97
N PRO A 222 -4.49 -4.37 -18.47
CA PRO A 222 -3.48 -3.64 -17.71
C PRO A 222 -4.02 -2.99 -16.43
N LEU A 223 -3.18 -2.89 -15.40
CA LEU A 223 -3.51 -2.20 -14.17
C LEU A 223 -3.15 -0.71 -14.25
N PHE A 224 -4.15 0.10 -14.62
CA PHE A 224 -4.11 1.55 -14.47
C PHE A 224 -5.06 1.97 -13.36
N ALA A 225 -4.53 2.43 -12.23
CA ALA A 225 -5.32 2.94 -11.13
C ALA A 225 -5.67 4.42 -11.34
N PRO A 226 -6.88 4.88 -10.98
CA PRO A 226 -7.19 6.30 -10.99
C PRO A 226 -6.42 7.03 -9.89
N PHE A 227 -5.86 8.17 -10.25
CA PHE A 227 -4.94 8.94 -9.41
C PHE A 227 -5.56 10.10 -8.62
N GLN A 228 -6.85 10.01 -8.27
CA GLN A 228 -7.46 11.01 -7.38
C GLN A 228 -7.31 10.55 -5.93
N ASP A 229 -6.42 11.24 -5.18
CA ASP A 229 -6.30 11.21 -3.72
C ASP A 229 -6.33 9.83 -3.03
N ASN A 230 -5.51 8.87 -3.50
CA ASN A 230 -5.42 7.51 -2.95
C ASN A 230 -6.71 6.66 -3.07
N ALA A 231 -7.64 7.02 -3.96
CA ALA A 231 -8.91 6.33 -4.15
C ALA A 231 -8.78 4.81 -4.39
N SER A 232 -7.68 4.35 -5.01
CA SER A 232 -7.40 2.93 -5.25
C SER A 232 -7.16 2.15 -3.95
N ALA A 233 -6.50 2.73 -2.95
CA ALA A 233 -6.31 2.13 -1.62
C ALA A 233 -7.62 2.07 -0.81
N ALA A 234 -8.61 2.91 -1.15
CA ALA A 234 -9.93 2.92 -0.49
C ALA A 234 -10.83 1.75 -0.91
N LEU A 235 -10.59 1.22 -2.11
CA LEU A 235 -11.46 0.23 -2.69
C LEU A 235 -11.34 -1.11 -1.97
N SER A 236 -12.47 -1.76 -1.77
CA SER A 236 -12.52 -3.14 -1.29
C SER A 236 -12.45 -4.17 -2.42
N SER A 237 -12.39 -3.72 -3.68
CA SER A 237 -12.37 -4.59 -4.85
C SER A 237 -11.57 -4.03 -6.04
N PHE A 238 -11.00 -4.93 -6.84
CA PHE A 238 -10.39 -4.61 -8.14
C PHE A 238 -11.40 -4.93 -9.24
N PHE A 239 -11.51 -4.06 -10.26
CA PHE A 239 -12.28 -4.29 -11.49
C PHE A 239 -13.58 -5.11 -11.29
N PRO A 240 -14.53 -4.63 -10.45
CA PRO A 240 -15.57 -5.48 -9.85
C PRO A 240 -16.58 -6.08 -10.84
N GLN A 241 -16.62 -5.59 -12.09
CA GLN A 241 -17.49 -6.11 -13.15
C GLN A 241 -16.75 -7.00 -14.16
N ASN A 242 -15.43 -7.11 -14.05
CA ASN A 242 -14.61 -7.87 -14.97
C ASN A 242 -14.46 -9.31 -14.47
N ILE A 243 -14.50 -10.26 -15.41
CA ILE A 243 -14.36 -11.68 -15.12
C ILE A 243 -12.90 -12.07 -15.39
N CYS A 244 -12.19 -12.49 -14.35
CA CYS A 244 -10.80 -12.94 -14.46
C CYS A 244 -10.69 -14.46 -14.35
N LEU A 245 -9.50 -15.00 -14.64
CA LEU A 245 -9.22 -16.45 -14.58
C LEU A 245 -9.62 -17.05 -13.23
N GLY A 246 -9.31 -16.40 -12.11
CA GLY A 246 -9.69 -16.85 -10.78
C GLY A 246 -11.21 -17.00 -10.59
N ASP A 247 -12.01 -16.06 -11.11
CA ASP A 247 -13.48 -16.14 -11.07
C ASP A 247 -13.99 -17.36 -11.84
N ILE A 248 -13.44 -17.56 -13.05
CA ILE A 248 -13.84 -18.67 -13.92
C ILE A 248 -13.52 -20.01 -13.26
N LEU A 249 -12.32 -20.13 -12.66
CA LEU A 249 -11.91 -21.34 -11.94
C LEU A 249 -12.82 -21.60 -10.73
N LYS A 250 -13.09 -20.59 -9.90
CA LYS A 250 -13.99 -20.74 -8.75
C LYS A 250 -15.38 -21.19 -9.17
N ASN A 251 -15.95 -20.53 -10.18
CA ASN A 251 -17.28 -20.86 -10.70
C ASN A 251 -17.32 -22.24 -11.38
N SER A 252 -16.17 -22.74 -11.84
CA SER A 252 -16.00 -24.11 -12.37
C SER A 252 -15.75 -25.15 -11.27
N GLY A 253 -15.84 -24.75 -10.00
CA GLY A 253 -15.71 -25.63 -8.83
C GLY A 253 -14.26 -25.94 -8.43
N TYR A 254 -13.31 -25.05 -8.71
CA TYR A 254 -11.95 -25.13 -8.19
C TYR A 254 -11.86 -24.47 -6.82
N GLU A 255 -11.05 -25.04 -5.93
CA GLU A 255 -10.50 -24.29 -4.80
C GLU A 255 -9.28 -23.51 -5.28
N ASN A 256 -9.39 -22.19 -5.30
CA ASN A 256 -8.27 -21.31 -5.63
C ASN A 256 -7.45 -21.02 -4.36
N TRP A 257 -6.17 -21.35 -4.43
CA TRP A 257 -5.18 -21.18 -3.37
C TRP A 257 -4.09 -20.22 -3.84
N PHE A 258 -3.60 -19.36 -2.93
CA PHE A 258 -2.47 -18.48 -3.21
C PHE A 258 -1.46 -18.53 -2.06
N ILE A 259 -0.20 -18.82 -2.36
CA ILE A 259 0.87 -18.94 -1.34
C ILE A 259 2.09 -18.12 -1.77
N GLN A 260 2.54 -17.19 -0.92
CA GLN A 260 3.75 -16.40 -1.14
C GLN A 260 4.51 -16.16 0.16
N GLY A 261 5.78 -15.75 0.07
CA GLY A 261 6.57 -15.39 1.25
C GLY A 261 6.20 -14.05 1.86
N ALA A 262 5.78 -13.10 1.02
CA ALA A 262 5.51 -11.71 1.39
C ALA A 262 4.14 -11.48 2.05
N ASP A 263 3.94 -10.32 2.66
CA ASP A 263 2.63 -9.93 3.21
C ASP A 263 1.60 -9.76 2.08
N LEU A 264 0.41 -10.36 2.24
CA LEU A 264 -0.66 -10.31 1.23
C LEU A 264 -1.20 -8.89 1.04
N ARG A 265 -1.09 -8.02 2.05
CA ARG A 265 -1.62 -6.65 1.99
C ARG A 265 -0.76 -5.74 1.11
N PHE A 266 0.53 -6.05 0.96
CA PHE A 266 1.43 -5.26 0.13
C PHE A 266 0.89 -5.11 -1.30
N ALA A 267 0.84 -3.87 -1.79
CA ALA A 267 0.32 -3.51 -3.11
C ALA A 267 -1.14 -3.94 -3.40
N GLY A 268 -1.94 -4.25 -2.37
CA GLY A 268 -3.34 -4.63 -2.52
C GLY A 268 -3.60 -6.03 -3.08
N LYS A 269 -2.61 -6.94 -3.04
CA LYS A 269 -2.75 -8.32 -3.55
C LYS A 269 -3.90 -9.07 -2.90
N ASP A 270 -4.07 -8.94 -1.58
CA ASP A 270 -5.16 -9.57 -0.84
C ASP A 270 -6.54 -9.14 -1.38
N THR A 271 -6.67 -7.88 -1.77
CA THR A 271 -7.90 -7.27 -2.21
C THR A 271 -8.20 -7.70 -3.64
N PHE A 272 -7.20 -7.74 -4.52
CA PHE A 272 -7.33 -8.32 -5.87
C PHE A 272 -7.75 -9.79 -5.82
N LEU A 273 -7.05 -10.64 -5.07
CA LEU A 273 -7.34 -12.07 -4.96
C LEU A 273 -8.75 -12.32 -4.41
N LYS A 274 -9.16 -11.61 -3.33
CA LYS A 274 -10.52 -11.69 -2.78
C LYS A 274 -11.60 -11.26 -3.79
N SER A 275 -11.28 -10.28 -4.63
CA SER A 275 -12.20 -9.80 -5.67
C SER A 275 -12.42 -10.85 -6.75
N HIS A 276 -11.39 -11.64 -7.06
CA HIS A 276 -11.37 -12.54 -8.21
C HIS A 276 -11.26 -14.02 -7.83
N GLY A 277 -12.18 -14.46 -6.96
CA GLY A 277 -12.42 -15.88 -6.75
C GLY A 277 -11.49 -16.60 -5.77
N PHE A 278 -10.70 -15.90 -4.95
CA PHE A 278 -9.92 -16.53 -3.87
C PHE A 278 -10.60 -16.36 -2.51
N ASP A 279 -10.68 -17.44 -1.73
CA ASP A 279 -11.19 -17.41 -0.36
C ASP A 279 -10.06 -16.94 0.60
N PRO A 280 -10.31 -16.01 1.54
CA PRO A 280 -9.35 -15.64 2.57
C PRO A 280 -8.68 -16.81 3.31
N ALA A 281 -9.41 -17.91 3.55
CA ALA A 281 -8.87 -19.09 4.21
C ALA A 281 -7.81 -19.84 3.36
N HIS A 282 -7.78 -19.57 2.06
CA HIS A 282 -6.91 -20.22 1.07
C HIS A 282 -5.75 -19.33 0.60
N MET A 283 -5.52 -18.19 1.26
CA MET A 283 -4.44 -17.28 0.92
C MET A 283 -3.42 -17.22 2.05
N TYR A 284 -2.18 -17.59 1.76
CA TYR A 284 -1.08 -17.57 2.72
C TYR A 284 -0.01 -16.57 2.29
N GLY A 285 0.24 -15.59 3.15
CA GLY A 285 1.42 -14.75 3.07
C GLY A 285 2.24 -14.80 4.35
N ALA A 286 3.02 -13.75 4.55
CA ALA A 286 3.92 -13.61 5.67
C ALA A 286 3.27 -13.89 7.05
N GLN A 287 2.05 -13.44 7.29
CA GLN A 287 1.39 -13.61 8.59
C GLN A 287 0.83 -15.03 8.75
N GLU A 288 0.17 -15.53 7.72
CA GLU A 288 -0.51 -16.84 7.72
C GLU A 288 0.47 -18.01 7.70
N LEU A 289 1.67 -17.80 7.14
CA LEU A 289 2.74 -18.79 7.11
C LEU A 289 3.49 -18.92 8.45
N LYS A 290 3.39 -17.93 9.36
CA LYS A 290 4.15 -17.90 10.62
C LYS A 290 4.03 -19.16 11.45
N ASP A 291 2.81 -19.70 11.55
CA ASP A 291 2.55 -20.90 12.36
C ASP A 291 2.58 -22.20 11.53
N ARG A 292 3.02 -22.12 10.27
CA ARG A 292 3.04 -23.25 9.32
C ARG A 292 4.45 -23.67 8.92
N VAL A 293 5.36 -22.70 8.81
CA VAL A 293 6.74 -22.96 8.40
C VAL A 293 7.55 -23.54 9.56
N ALA A 294 8.60 -24.28 9.22
CA ALA A 294 9.47 -24.91 10.23
C ALA A 294 10.30 -23.89 11.02
N ASP A 295 10.63 -22.75 10.40
CA ASP A 295 11.51 -21.73 10.96
C ASP A 295 10.88 -20.33 10.72
N PRO A 296 10.08 -19.83 11.68
CA PRO A 296 9.38 -18.55 11.52
C PRO A 296 10.31 -17.33 11.47
N ASP A 297 11.56 -17.47 11.90
CA ASP A 297 12.55 -16.37 11.93
C ASP A 297 13.40 -16.33 10.66
N TYR A 298 13.40 -17.39 9.84
CA TYR A 298 14.13 -17.44 8.58
C TYR A 298 13.42 -16.67 7.47
N ARG A 299 13.68 -15.36 7.45
CA ARG A 299 13.02 -14.39 6.57
C ARG A 299 14.00 -13.35 6.06
N ASN A 300 13.71 -12.81 4.89
CA ASN A 300 14.35 -11.60 4.36
C ASN A 300 13.45 -10.37 4.63
N ASN A 301 13.85 -9.19 4.12
CA ASN A 301 13.11 -7.94 4.35
C ASN A 301 11.70 -7.91 3.72
N TRP A 302 11.40 -8.81 2.79
CA TRP A 302 10.11 -8.90 2.10
C TRP A 302 9.24 -10.05 2.60
N GLY A 303 9.82 -11.10 3.17
CA GLY A 303 9.07 -12.24 3.68
C GLY A 303 9.89 -13.52 3.83
N TYR A 304 9.20 -14.67 3.77
CA TYR A 304 9.87 -15.96 3.73
C TYR A 304 10.61 -16.16 2.41
N TYR A 305 11.77 -16.81 2.50
CA TYR A 305 12.60 -17.20 1.36
C TYR A 305 11.90 -18.21 0.44
N ASP A 306 12.30 -18.26 -0.83
CA ASP A 306 11.66 -19.09 -1.85
C ASP A 306 11.74 -20.59 -1.53
N ASP A 307 12.83 -21.06 -0.90
CA ASP A 307 12.91 -22.47 -0.47
C ASP A 307 11.77 -22.88 0.47
N THR A 308 11.46 -22.01 1.43
CA THR A 308 10.42 -22.20 2.43
C THR A 308 9.04 -22.16 1.78
N VAL A 309 8.80 -21.19 0.89
CA VAL A 309 7.52 -21.06 0.19
C VAL A 309 7.27 -22.24 -0.74
N MET A 310 8.25 -22.66 -1.54
CA MET A 310 8.11 -23.78 -2.47
C MET A 310 7.86 -25.11 -1.75
N ASP A 311 8.42 -25.31 -0.55
CA ASP A 311 8.12 -26.47 0.28
C ASP A 311 6.68 -26.48 0.78
N GLU A 312 6.15 -25.34 1.22
CA GLU A 312 4.74 -25.21 1.61
C GLU A 312 3.78 -25.37 0.42
N VAL A 313 4.13 -24.86 -0.75
CA VAL A 313 3.38 -25.07 -2.00
C VAL A 313 3.31 -26.55 -2.34
N PHE A 314 4.42 -27.29 -2.27
CA PHE A 314 4.40 -28.72 -2.54
C PHE A 314 3.56 -29.51 -1.53
N LYS A 315 3.69 -29.20 -0.22
CA LYS A 315 2.84 -29.82 0.82
C LYS A 315 1.36 -29.59 0.53
N LYS A 316 0.98 -28.36 0.17
CA LYS A 316 -0.41 -28.03 -0.18
C LYS A 316 -0.87 -28.75 -1.46
N TYR A 317 -0.02 -28.82 -2.48
CA TYR A 317 -0.29 -29.58 -3.70
C TYR A 317 -0.59 -31.05 -3.40
N GLU A 318 0.23 -31.72 -2.59
CA GLU A 318 -0.01 -33.11 -2.19
C GLU A 318 -1.30 -33.27 -1.40
N GLU A 319 -1.57 -32.37 -0.45
CA GLU A 319 -2.79 -32.38 0.36
C GLU A 319 -4.04 -32.31 -0.54
N LEU A 320 -4.12 -31.32 -1.42
CA LEU A 320 -5.26 -31.09 -2.30
C LEU A 320 -5.43 -32.25 -3.29
N SER A 321 -4.32 -32.76 -3.83
CA SER A 321 -4.33 -33.88 -4.77
C SER A 321 -4.83 -35.19 -4.12
N ARG A 322 -4.47 -35.45 -2.85
CA ARG A 322 -4.97 -36.60 -2.09
C ARG A 322 -6.46 -36.50 -1.78
N GLN A 323 -6.98 -35.29 -1.57
CA GLN A 323 -8.41 -35.04 -1.36
C GLN A 323 -9.26 -35.23 -2.63
N GLN A 324 -8.62 -35.40 -3.80
CA GLN A 324 -9.30 -35.51 -5.10
C GLN A 324 -10.20 -34.30 -5.44
N LYS A 325 -9.89 -33.14 -4.85
CA LYS A 325 -10.57 -31.89 -5.18
C LYS A 325 -9.93 -31.26 -6.41
N ARG A 326 -10.71 -30.51 -7.19
CA ARG A 326 -10.18 -29.63 -8.22
C ARG A 326 -9.61 -28.39 -7.55
N PHE A 327 -8.38 -28.04 -7.88
CA PHE A 327 -7.72 -26.88 -7.30
C PHE A 327 -6.88 -26.12 -8.31
N ALA A 328 -6.74 -24.83 -8.03
CA ALA A 328 -5.77 -23.96 -8.69
C ALA A 328 -4.86 -23.38 -7.62
N LEU A 329 -3.60 -23.78 -7.63
CA LEU A 329 -2.59 -23.39 -6.65
C LEU A 329 -1.64 -22.38 -7.28
N PHE A 330 -1.83 -21.12 -6.90
CA PHE A 330 -0.99 -20.01 -7.32
C PHE A 330 0.12 -19.78 -6.29
N THR A 331 1.31 -19.45 -6.76
CA THR A 331 2.42 -19.03 -5.91
C THR A 331 3.24 -17.92 -6.54
N LEU A 332 3.92 -17.14 -5.71
CA LEU A 332 4.79 -16.05 -6.12
C LEU A 332 6.09 -16.13 -5.31
N THR A 333 7.21 -16.19 -6.03
CA THR A 333 8.57 -16.05 -5.49
C THR A 333 8.86 -14.62 -5.07
N VAL A 334 9.88 -14.40 -4.25
CA VAL A 334 10.27 -13.05 -3.80
C VAL A 334 11.79 -12.85 -3.70
N ASP A 335 12.59 -13.92 -3.76
CA ASP A 335 14.04 -13.79 -3.52
C ASP A 335 14.75 -12.97 -4.61
N THR A 336 14.21 -12.90 -5.82
CA THR A 336 14.75 -12.08 -6.92
C THR A 336 14.38 -10.59 -6.83
N HIS A 337 13.62 -10.18 -5.82
CA HIS A 337 13.15 -8.80 -5.69
C HIS A 337 14.30 -7.79 -5.55
N HIS A 338 14.16 -6.64 -6.21
CA HIS A 338 15.10 -5.53 -6.19
C HIS A 338 15.31 -4.97 -4.76
N PRO A 339 16.42 -4.25 -4.45
CA PRO A 339 17.49 -3.81 -5.34
C PRO A 339 18.59 -4.86 -5.62
N ASP A 340 18.74 -5.85 -4.74
CA ASP A 340 19.91 -6.76 -4.77
C ASP A 340 19.51 -8.22 -5.03
N GLY A 341 18.33 -8.65 -4.60
CA GLY A 341 17.95 -10.05 -4.47
C GLY A 341 18.48 -10.71 -3.19
N PHE A 342 17.95 -11.89 -2.88
CA PHE A 342 18.17 -12.69 -1.69
C PHE A 342 18.54 -14.12 -2.11
N ILE A 343 19.38 -14.77 -1.31
CA ILE A 343 19.88 -16.11 -1.63
C ILE A 343 19.47 -17.04 -0.50
N SER A 344 18.58 -17.97 -0.82
CA SER A 344 18.10 -19.01 0.08
C SER A 344 19.26 -19.92 0.57
N ARG A 345 19.19 -20.38 1.82
CA ARG A 345 20.22 -21.20 2.48
C ARG A 345 20.45 -22.54 1.79
N THR A 346 19.41 -23.10 1.17
CA THR A 346 19.41 -24.43 0.54
C THR A 346 19.86 -24.45 -0.92
N CYS A 347 20.07 -23.30 -1.56
CA CYS A 347 20.55 -23.24 -2.93
C CYS A 347 21.96 -23.80 -3.09
N GLN A 348 22.18 -24.51 -4.20
CA GLN A 348 23.49 -24.96 -4.63
C GLN A 348 24.26 -23.80 -5.29
N HIS A 349 23.57 -23.00 -6.10
CA HIS A 349 24.17 -21.88 -6.83
C HIS A 349 24.07 -20.57 -6.04
N LYS A 350 24.96 -20.39 -5.05
CA LYS A 350 24.96 -19.21 -4.16
C LYS A 350 25.68 -17.98 -4.72
N SER A 351 26.32 -18.10 -5.87
CA SER A 351 27.04 -16.98 -6.48
C SER A 351 27.10 -17.15 -7.99
N TYR A 352 26.87 -16.05 -8.70
CA TYR A 352 27.04 -15.94 -10.14
C TYR A 352 27.94 -14.75 -10.45
N SER A 353 28.89 -14.95 -11.38
CA SER A 353 29.78 -13.89 -11.85
C SER A 353 29.51 -13.58 -13.31
N TYR A 354 29.47 -12.31 -13.67
CA TYR A 354 29.36 -11.82 -15.04
C TYR A 354 30.58 -10.98 -15.37
N ASP A 355 31.25 -11.25 -16.49
CA ASP A 355 32.52 -10.61 -16.88
C ASP A 355 33.57 -10.58 -15.74
N GLY A 356 33.68 -11.70 -15.01
CA GLY A 356 34.62 -11.86 -13.90
C GLY A 356 34.28 -11.08 -12.62
N LYS A 357 33.08 -10.50 -12.52
CA LYS A 357 32.61 -9.78 -11.32
C LYS A 357 31.39 -10.47 -10.70
N PRO A 358 31.37 -10.65 -9.36
CA PRO A 358 30.17 -11.12 -8.66
C PRO A 358 28.97 -10.21 -8.93
N ASN A 359 27.80 -10.81 -9.12
CA ASN A 359 26.55 -10.08 -9.31
C ASN A 359 25.47 -10.68 -8.42
N GLN A 360 24.97 -9.88 -7.46
CA GLN A 360 24.03 -10.35 -6.44
C GLN A 360 22.67 -10.72 -7.06
N SER A 361 22.18 -9.94 -8.01
CA SER A 361 20.88 -10.18 -8.64
C SER A 361 20.91 -11.43 -9.52
N PHE A 362 21.98 -11.65 -10.28
CA PHE A 362 22.15 -12.92 -11.00
C PHE A 362 22.30 -14.11 -10.04
N SER A 363 22.95 -13.93 -8.88
CA SER A 363 23.06 -15.00 -7.87
C SER A 363 21.69 -15.34 -7.26
N ALA A 364 20.83 -14.34 -7.02
CA ALA A 364 19.45 -14.56 -6.59
C ALA A 364 18.62 -15.28 -7.66
N VAL A 365 18.77 -14.91 -8.94
CA VAL A 365 18.12 -15.62 -10.06
C VAL A 365 18.57 -17.08 -10.13
N ALA A 366 19.88 -17.34 -10.06
CA ALA A 366 20.44 -18.69 -10.09
C ALA A 366 19.89 -19.58 -8.96
N CYS A 367 19.63 -18.97 -7.80
CA CYS A 367 19.06 -19.64 -6.64
C CYS A 367 17.53 -19.83 -6.74
N SER A 368 16.76 -18.79 -7.06
CA SER A 368 15.30 -18.87 -7.14
C SER A 368 14.81 -19.84 -8.23
N GLN A 369 15.45 -19.82 -9.41
CA GLN A 369 15.11 -20.77 -10.49
C GLN A 369 15.33 -22.24 -10.09
N GLU A 370 16.33 -22.53 -9.24
CA GLU A 370 16.60 -23.88 -8.72
C GLU A 370 15.42 -24.37 -7.86
N HIS A 371 14.83 -23.48 -7.04
CA HIS A 371 13.68 -23.80 -6.21
C HIS A 371 12.40 -24.00 -7.01
N VAL A 372 12.18 -23.18 -8.05
CA VAL A 372 11.08 -23.36 -8.99
C VAL A 372 11.22 -24.70 -9.72
N ALA A 373 12.41 -25.01 -10.25
CA ALA A 373 12.67 -26.28 -10.91
C ALA A 373 12.45 -27.47 -9.97
N ARG A 374 12.94 -27.40 -8.73
CA ARG A 374 12.73 -28.44 -7.70
C ARG A 374 11.24 -28.68 -7.40
N LEU A 375 10.43 -27.61 -7.32
CA LEU A 375 8.98 -27.76 -7.14
C LEU A 375 8.36 -28.51 -8.33
N ILE A 376 8.71 -28.12 -9.55
CA ILE A 376 8.23 -28.76 -10.79
C ILE A 376 8.61 -30.24 -10.82
N GLU A 377 9.87 -30.57 -10.54
CA GLU A 377 10.38 -31.95 -10.51
C GLU A 377 9.63 -32.80 -9.47
N ARG A 378 9.38 -32.26 -8.26
CA ARG A 378 8.60 -32.96 -7.23
C ARG A 378 7.15 -33.18 -7.65
N ILE A 379 6.52 -32.21 -8.30
CA ILE A 379 5.16 -32.36 -8.85
C ILE A 379 5.16 -33.44 -9.94
N LYS A 380 6.08 -33.38 -10.91
CA LYS A 380 6.22 -34.37 -12.01
C LYS A 380 6.43 -35.79 -11.49
N ALA A 381 7.17 -35.95 -10.39
CA ALA A 381 7.40 -37.25 -9.75
C ALA A 381 6.16 -37.80 -9.01
N SER A 382 5.14 -36.97 -8.76
CA SER A 382 3.93 -37.38 -8.07
C SER A 382 2.96 -38.17 -8.97
N PRO A 383 2.10 -39.05 -8.41
CA PRO A 383 1.11 -39.78 -9.19
C PRO A 383 -0.02 -38.90 -9.76
N TRP A 384 -0.12 -37.64 -9.34
CA TRP A 384 -1.19 -36.70 -9.72
C TRP A 384 -0.80 -35.77 -10.87
N PHE A 385 0.48 -35.76 -11.27
CA PHE A 385 0.97 -34.89 -12.35
C PHE A 385 0.17 -35.06 -13.65
N LYS A 386 -0.24 -36.29 -14.00
CA LYS A 386 -1.04 -36.58 -15.20
C LYS A 386 -2.35 -35.79 -15.32
N ASN A 387 -2.84 -35.24 -14.21
CA ASN A 387 -4.05 -34.43 -14.14
C ASN A 387 -3.72 -32.97 -13.77
N THR A 388 -2.48 -32.50 -13.97
CA THR A 388 -2.02 -31.18 -13.56
C THR A 388 -1.35 -30.47 -14.73
N ILE A 389 -1.67 -29.19 -14.91
CA ILE A 389 -0.86 -28.28 -15.71
C ILE A 389 -0.05 -27.39 -14.78
N ILE A 390 1.21 -27.16 -15.12
CA ILE A 390 2.09 -26.24 -14.41
C ILE A 390 2.39 -25.07 -15.34
N VAL A 391 2.12 -23.86 -14.88
CA VAL A 391 2.48 -22.62 -15.57
C VAL A 391 3.59 -21.95 -14.80
N VAL A 392 4.64 -21.54 -15.50
CA VAL A 392 5.67 -20.66 -14.96
C VAL A 392 5.67 -19.38 -15.78
N THR A 393 5.50 -18.25 -15.12
CA THR A 393 5.42 -16.95 -15.77
C THR A 393 6.25 -15.92 -15.02
N SER A 394 6.79 -14.93 -15.71
CA SER A 394 7.17 -13.68 -15.06
C SER A 394 5.92 -13.02 -14.48
N ASP A 395 6.06 -12.36 -13.35
CA ASP A 395 5.16 -11.28 -13.00
C ASP A 395 5.49 -10.02 -13.81
N HIS A 396 6.77 -9.70 -14.00
CA HIS A 396 7.31 -8.67 -14.88
C HIS A 396 8.80 -8.91 -15.19
N LEU A 397 9.34 -8.12 -16.09
CA LEU A 397 10.78 -7.98 -16.32
C LEU A 397 11.48 -7.38 -15.10
N ALA A 398 12.73 -7.74 -14.88
CA ALA A 398 13.49 -7.24 -13.73
C ALA A 398 13.59 -5.71 -13.71
N MET A 399 13.29 -5.13 -12.55
CA MET A 399 13.46 -3.70 -12.32
C MET A 399 14.94 -3.32 -12.20
N ASN A 400 15.23 -2.06 -11.88
CA ASN A 400 16.61 -1.61 -11.72
C ASN A 400 17.27 -2.31 -10.52
N ASN A 401 18.27 -3.13 -10.82
CA ASN A 401 19.03 -3.95 -9.87
C ASN A 401 20.46 -4.14 -10.38
N THR A 402 21.29 -4.91 -9.66
CA THR A 402 22.69 -5.10 -10.05
C THR A 402 22.90 -5.79 -11.41
N ALA A 403 21.89 -6.48 -11.94
CA ALA A 403 21.89 -7.11 -13.26
C ALA A 403 21.38 -6.19 -14.40
N HIS A 404 20.66 -5.11 -14.08
CA HIS A 404 19.90 -4.30 -15.02
C HIS A 404 20.74 -3.78 -16.21
N GLN A 405 21.94 -3.26 -15.95
CA GLN A 405 22.83 -2.73 -16.99
C GLN A 405 23.21 -3.75 -18.07
N TYR A 406 23.19 -5.05 -17.74
CA TYR A 406 23.48 -6.14 -18.68
C TYR A 406 22.21 -6.58 -19.41
N LEU A 407 21.07 -6.59 -18.71
CA LEU A 407 19.78 -7.01 -19.26
C LEU A 407 19.26 -6.06 -20.33
N ILE A 408 19.38 -4.74 -20.14
CA ILE A 408 18.91 -3.74 -21.10
C ILE A 408 19.69 -3.73 -22.44
N GLN A 409 20.80 -4.47 -22.51
CA GLN A 409 21.55 -4.66 -23.76
C GLN A 409 21.02 -5.83 -24.59
N GLN A 410 20.03 -6.57 -24.07
CA GLN A 410 19.39 -7.72 -24.72
C GLN A 410 17.94 -7.37 -25.13
N PRO A 411 17.38 -8.04 -26.14
CA PRO A 411 15.93 -8.12 -26.30
C PRO A 411 15.33 -8.85 -25.10
N ARG A 412 14.50 -8.14 -24.32
CA ARG A 412 13.93 -8.66 -23.07
C ARG A 412 12.52 -9.17 -23.29
N HIS A 413 12.21 -10.33 -22.69
CA HIS A 413 10.91 -10.97 -22.79
C HIS A 413 10.50 -11.55 -21.44
N ASP A 414 9.22 -11.42 -21.13
CA ASP A 414 8.61 -12.13 -20.00
C ASP A 414 8.67 -13.64 -20.28
N LEU A 415 8.93 -14.42 -19.24
CA LEU A 415 8.78 -15.86 -19.25
C LEU A 415 7.31 -16.20 -19.26
N PHE A 416 6.88 -17.08 -20.15
CA PHE A 416 5.61 -17.78 -20.04
C PHE A 416 5.78 -19.17 -20.66
N MET A 417 5.72 -20.19 -19.81
CA MET A 417 5.82 -21.58 -20.24
C MET A 417 4.77 -22.46 -19.55
N VAL A 418 4.31 -23.48 -20.27
CA VAL A 418 3.29 -24.41 -19.77
C VAL A 418 3.76 -25.85 -19.91
N ILE A 419 3.78 -26.57 -18.79
CA ILE A 419 4.09 -28.00 -18.71
C ILE A 419 2.79 -28.74 -18.47
N ARG A 420 2.47 -29.71 -19.34
CA ARG A 420 1.22 -30.48 -19.30
C ARG A 420 1.48 -31.92 -18.92
N GLY A 421 0.90 -32.36 -17.81
CA GLY A 421 0.98 -33.78 -17.44
C GLY A 421 0.02 -34.68 -18.21
N ASP A 422 -1.06 -34.11 -18.75
CA ASP A 422 -2.05 -34.84 -19.55
C ASP A 422 -1.61 -35.05 -21.00
N GLN A 423 -0.89 -34.07 -21.55
CA GLN A 423 -0.34 -34.07 -22.90
C GLN A 423 1.09 -33.53 -22.89
N PRO A 424 2.09 -34.34 -22.49
CA PRO A 424 3.48 -33.91 -22.50
C PRO A 424 3.94 -33.55 -23.92
N GLU A 425 4.25 -32.27 -24.14
CA GLU A 425 4.72 -31.74 -25.41
C GLU A 425 5.80 -30.68 -25.15
N ALA A 426 6.86 -30.72 -25.95
CA ALA A 426 7.93 -29.73 -25.96
C ALA A 426 7.86 -28.93 -27.27
N LYS A 427 7.55 -27.64 -27.18
CA LYS A 427 7.41 -26.79 -28.36
C LYS A 427 7.71 -25.34 -28.03
N VAL A 428 8.56 -24.70 -28.83
CA VAL A 428 8.76 -23.26 -28.79
C VAL A 428 7.73 -22.59 -29.70
N LEU A 429 6.98 -21.65 -29.15
CA LEU A 429 6.01 -20.81 -29.85
C LEU A 429 6.59 -19.38 -29.88
N ASP A 430 6.88 -18.87 -31.07
CA ASP A 430 7.58 -17.60 -31.30
C ASP A 430 6.67 -16.45 -31.74
N GLY A 431 5.37 -16.72 -31.85
CA GLY A 431 4.36 -15.70 -32.12
C GLY A 431 4.38 -14.57 -31.10
N LYS A 432 4.41 -13.33 -31.59
CA LYS A 432 4.39 -12.13 -30.75
C LYS A 432 3.12 -12.10 -29.90
N ARG A 433 3.29 -11.94 -28.60
CA ARG A 433 2.21 -11.91 -27.60
C ARG A 433 2.59 -11.03 -26.41
N SER A 434 1.71 -10.91 -25.43
CA SER A 434 1.98 -10.18 -24.19
C SER A 434 1.51 -10.94 -22.95
N THR A 435 1.84 -10.42 -21.78
CA THR A 435 1.35 -10.93 -20.48
C THR A 435 -0.18 -10.94 -20.38
N LEU A 436 -0.89 -10.09 -21.13
CA LEU A 436 -2.36 -10.08 -21.20
C LEU A 436 -2.93 -11.40 -21.76
N ASP A 437 -2.14 -12.14 -22.55
CA ASP A 437 -2.56 -13.39 -23.21
C ASP A 437 -2.46 -14.62 -22.30
N ASN A 438 -1.80 -14.50 -21.13
CA ASN A 438 -1.46 -15.62 -20.26
C ASN A 438 -2.72 -16.36 -19.77
N GLY A 439 -3.67 -15.62 -19.19
CA GLY A 439 -4.90 -16.19 -18.65
C GLY A 439 -5.78 -16.82 -19.72
N ALA A 440 -5.89 -16.19 -20.89
CA ALA A 440 -6.64 -16.73 -22.03
C ALA A 440 -6.01 -18.03 -22.55
N THR A 441 -4.68 -18.12 -22.57
CA THR A 441 -3.95 -19.34 -22.98
C THR A 441 -4.16 -20.46 -21.97
N VAL A 442 -4.08 -20.17 -20.66
CA VAL A 442 -4.35 -21.16 -19.61
C VAL A 442 -5.80 -21.63 -19.64
N LEU A 443 -6.75 -20.71 -19.84
CA LEU A 443 -8.17 -21.04 -19.92
C LEU A 443 -8.48 -21.97 -21.11
N ASP A 444 -7.88 -21.72 -22.29
CA ASP A 444 -8.01 -22.58 -23.48
C ASP A 444 -7.50 -24.00 -23.20
N ILE A 445 -6.34 -24.14 -22.54
CA ILE A 445 -5.77 -25.45 -22.14
C ILE A 445 -6.71 -26.19 -21.17
N LEU A 446 -7.34 -25.47 -20.24
CA LEU A 446 -8.29 -26.04 -19.29
C LEU A 446 -9.67 -26.37 -19.92
N GLY A 447 -9.86 -26.10 -21.21
CA GLY A 447 -11.09 -26.37 -21.96
C GLY A 447 -12.15 -25.27 -21.87
N GLY A 448 -11.75 -24.05 -21.49
CA GLY A 448 -12.60 -22.86 -21.46
C GLY A 448 -12.57 -22.03 -22.74
N ASP A 449 -12.88 -20.75 -22.60
CA ASP A 449 -12.83 -19.79 -23.71
C ASP A 449 -11.39 -19.39 -24.08
N LYS A 450 -11.25 -18.83 -25.28
CA LYS A 450 -9.95 -18.52 -25.92
C LYS A 450 -9.52 -17.06 -25.78
N ALA A 451 -10.26 -16.27 -25.01
CA ALA A 451 -10.01 -14.85 -24.80
C ALA A 451 -10.49 -14.45 -23.40
N ILE A 452 -9.76 -13.54 -22.75
CA ILE A 452 -10.12 -12.89 -21.48
C ILE A 452 -9.70 -11.43 -21.64
N GLY A 453 -10.65 -10.50 -21.56
CA GLY A 453 -10.37 -9.07 -21.75
C GLY A 453 -9.72 -8.78 -23.11
N LEU A 454 -8.54 -8.19 -23.09
CA LEU A 454 -7.72 -7.93 -24.29
C LEU A 454 -6.85 -9.13 -24.69
N GLY A 455 -6.70 -10.13 -23.82
CA GLY A 455 -5.90 -11.32 -24.06
C GLY A 455 -6.51 -12.29 -25.08
N ARG A 456 -5.64 -12.98 -25.82
CA ARG A 456 -5.96 -14.06 -26.76
C ARG A 456 -5.10 -15.28 -26.44
N SER A 457 -5.68 -16.48 -26.51
CA SER A 457 -4.91 -17.70 -26.35
C SER A 457 -3.85 -17.81 -27.43
N GLY A 458 -2.57 -17.87 -27.03
CA GLY A 458 -1.44 -18.06 -27.93
C GLY A 458 -1.43 -19.40 -28.65
N LEU A 459 -2.36 -20.31 -28.33
CA LEU A 459 -2.55 -21.59 -29.03
C LEU A 459 -3.58 -21.52 -30.15
N SER A 460 -4.54 -20.60 -30.05
CA SER A 460 -5.76 -20.62 -30.87
C SER A 460 -5.91 -19.41 -31.80
N SER A 461 -5.31 -18.26 -31.47
CA SER A 461 -5.45 -17.06 -32.29
C SER A 461 -4.26 -16.11 -32.14
N PRO A 462 -3.99 -15.24 -33.14
CA PRO A 462 -2.98 -14.21 -33.00
C PRO A 462 -3.31 -13.23 -31.87
N SER A 463 -2.32 -12.96 -31.01
CA SER A 463 -2.41 -11.90 -29.99
C SER A 463 -2.67 -10.53 -30.62
N LEU A 464 -3.29 -9.61 -29.86
CA LEU A 464 -3.38 -8.21 -30.25
C LEU A 464 -1.99 -7.58 -30.44
N SER A 465 -0.98 -8.04 -29.70
CA SER A 465 0.42 -7.64 -29.86
C SER A 465 0.98 -7.92 -31.27
N ALA A 466 0.45 -8.94 -31.96
CA ALA A 466 0.79 -9.26 -33.34
C ALA A 466 -0.06 -8.50 -34.37
N GLN A 467 -1.14 -7.82 -33.95
CA GLN A 467 -2.07 -7.09 -34.82
C GLN A 467 -1.78 -5.59 -34.88
N PHE A 468 -1.05 -5.04 -33.91
CA PHE A 468 -0.67 -3.64 -33.86
C PHE A 468 0.84 -3.45 -33.97
N ASP A 469 1.27 -2.52 -34.81
CA ASP A 469 2.69 -2.16 -34.96
C ASP A 469 3.29 -1.66 -33.62
N ASN A 470 2.52 -0.87 -32.87
CA ASN A 470 2.92 -0.33 -31.57
C ASN A 470 1.84 -0.60 -30.50
N MET A 471 1.91 -1.79 -29.92
CA MET A 471 0.98 -2.23 -28.87
C MET A 471 1.08 -1.36 -27.61
N THR A 472 2.29 -0.91 -27.22
CA THR A 472 2.52 0.01 -26.10
C THR A 472 1.70 1.30 -26.23
N GLN A 473 1.78 1.96 -27.39
CA GLN A 473 1.00 3.17 -27.64
C GLN A 473 -0.50 2.89 -27.67
N LYS A 474 -0.91 1.72 -28.19
CA LYS A 474 -2.31 1.31 -28.24
C LYS A 474 -2.90 1.12 -26.84
N VAL A 475 -2.21 0.41 -25.97
CA VAL A 475 -2.60 0.24 -24.56
C VAL A 475 -2.74 1.58 -23.85
N LEU A 476 -1.78 2.48 -24.01
CA LEU A 476 -1.85 3.82 -23.42
C LEU A 476 -3.02 4.66 -23.96
N SER A 477 -3.48 4.40 -25.18
CA SER A 477 -4.68 5.06 -25.73
C SER A 477 -5.99 4.55 -25.12
N TRP A 478 -6.02 3.29 -24.67
CA TRP A 478 -7.17 2.67 -23.97
C TRP A 478 -7.17 2.94 -22.46
N LYS A 479 -6.16 3.65 -21.95
CA LYS A 479 -6.01 3.91 -20.52
C LYS A 479 -7.25 4.55 -19.87
N PRO A 480 -7.91 5.57 -20.46
CA PRO A 480 -9.14 6.12 -19.88
C PRO A 480 -10.27 5.08 -19.78
N ASP A 481 -10.44 4.24 -20.81
CA ASP A 481 -11.46 3.18 -20.82
C ASP A 481 -11.16 2.10 -19.76
N ILE A 482 -9.88 1.70 -19.64
CA ILE A 482 -9.44 0.77 -18.60
C ILE A 482 -9.69 1.34 -17.19
N ILE A 483 -9.43 2.63 -16.98
CA ILE A 483 -9.71 3.29 -15.70
C ILE A 483 -11.23 3.29 -15.39
N GLN A 484 -12.09 3.36 -16.41
CA GLN A 484 -13.54 3.28 -16.22
C GLN A 484 -14.01 1.89 -15.78
N LEU A 485 -13.25 0.82 -16.04
CA LEU A 485 -13.58 -0.54 -15.59
C LEU A 485 -13.55 -0.70 -14.06
N TRP A 486 -12.86 0.21 -13.35
CA TRP A 486 -12.99 0.28 -11.89
C TRP A 486 -14.41 0.67 -11.44
N ASN A 487 -15.23 1.18 -12.36
CA ASN A 487 -16.64 1.49 -12.20
C ASN A 487 -16.92 2.40 -10.99
N PHE A 488 -16.14 3.48 -10.86
CA PHE A 488 -16.34 4.43 -9.77
C PHE A 488 -17.71 5.09 -9.87
N PRO A 489 -18.51 5.03 -8.81
CA PRO A 489 -19.85 5.59 -8.84
C PRO A 489 -19.80 7.12 -8.88
N SER A 490 -20.51 7.70 -9.87
CA SER A 490 -20.54 9.15 -10.11
C SER A 490 -21.56 9.90 -9.24
N LYS A 491 -22.45 9.16 -8.57
CA LYS A 491 -23.50 9.70 -7.69
C LYS A 491 -23.64 8.84 -6.43
N LEU A 492 -23.80 9.53 -5.30
CA LEU A 492 -24.05 8.95 -3.99
C LEU A 492 -25.47 9.37 -3.56
N ASP A 493 -26.48 8.64 -4.04
CA ASP A 493 -27.88 8.93 -3.69
C ASP A 493 -28.35 8.05 -2.52
N ALA A 494 -28.15 6.74 -2.62
CA ALA A 494 -28.47 5.76 -1.60
C ALA A 494 -27.25 4.88 -1.31
N PHE A 495 -27.07 4.52 -0.04
CA PHE A 495 -25.93 3.75 0.41
C PHE A 495 -26.28 2.81 1.56
N THR A 496 -25.39 1.86 1.81
CA THR A 496 -25.48 0.87 2.89
C THR A 496 -24.18 0.88 3.69
N ILE A 497 -24.29 0.89 5.01
CA ILE A 497 -23.19 0.70 5.95
C ILE A 497 -23.37 -0.67 6.59
N ASP A 498 -22.38 -1.55 6.46
CA ASP A 498 -22.37 -2.87 7.11
C ASP A 498 -21.30 -2.88 8.20
N GLN A 499 -21.74 -2.95 9.46
CA GLN A 499 -20.85 -2.91 10.62
C GLN A 499 -20.04 -4.20 10.77
N GLN A 500 -20.60 -5.34 10.39
CA GLN A 500 -19.93 -6.65 10.53
C GLN A 500 -18.82 -6.78 9.50
N LYS A 501 -19.08 -6.34 8.27
CA LYS A 501 -18.08 -6.31 7.19
C LYS A 501 -17.16 -5.09 7.29
N ASN A 502 -17.52 -4.11 8.10
CA ASN A 502 -16.83 -2.82 8.22
C ASN A 502 -16.70 -2.12 6.86
N THR A 503 -17.81 -2.03 6.13
CA THR A 503 -17.86 -1.52 4.75
C THR A 503 -18.94 -0.47 4.53
N PHE A 504 -18.67 0.42 3.57
CA PHE A 504 -19.64 1.35 3.00
C PHE A 504 -19.88 0.98 1.54
N SER A 505 -21.14 0.81 1.13
CA SER A 505 -21.48 0.42 -0.24
C SER A 505 -22.50 1.37 -0.85
N PHE A 506 -22.27 1.79 -2.10
CA PHE A 506 -23.24 2.53 -2.89
C PHE A 506 -23.04 2.27 -4.38
N SER A 507 -24.12 2.32 -5.16
CA SER A 507 -24.07 2.18 -6.62
C SER A 507 -23.25 0.94 -7.08
N GLY A 508 -23.40 -0.18 -6.37
CA GLY A 508 -22.70 -1.44 -6.64
C GLY A 508 -21.23 -1.52 -6.20
N THR A 509 -20.65 -0.41 -5.70
CA THR A 509 -19.25 -0.35 -5.27
C THR A 509 -19.17 -0.39 -3.75
N THR A 510 -18.14 -1.07 -3.22
CA THR A 510 -17.91 -1.21 -1.78
C THR A 510 -16.53 -0.65 -1.38
N PHE A 511 -16.50 0.09 -0.28
CA PHE A 511 -15.34 0.75 0.30
C PHE A 511 -15.12 0.25 1.72
N LYS A 512 -13.86 0.15 2.15
CA LYS A 512 -13.53 -0.19 3.55
C LYS A 512 -13.75 1.03 4.45
N LEU A 513 -14.24 0.81 5.67
CA LEU A 513 -14.34 1.84 6.70
C LEU A 513 -13.04 1.93 7.53
N PRO A 514 -12.68 3.11 8.05
CA PRO A 514 -13.40 4.38 7.92
C PRO A 514 -13.19 5.05 6.55
N ILE A 515 -14.13 5.90 6.13
CA ILE A 515 -14.09 6.53 4.80
C ILE A 515 -14.69 7.94 4.82
N LEU A 516 -14.10 8.85 4.05
CA LEU A 516 -14.64 10.17 3.72
C LEU A 516 -14.94 10.20 2.22
N PHE A 517 -16.01 10.88 1.81
CA PHE A 517 -16.33 11.14 0.41
C PHE A 517 -16.48 12.63 0.19
N ARG A 518 -15.83 13.16 -0.85
CA ARG A 518 -16.15 14.47 -1.43
C ARG A 518 -17.23 14.27 -2.49
N VAL A 519 -18.38 14.92 -2.33
CA VAL A 519 -19.57 14.72 -3.17
C VAL A 519 -19.77 15.92 -4.09
N GLY A 520 -19.57 15.71 -5.39
CA GLY A 520 -19.85 16.70 -6.44
C GLY A 520 -21.04 16.31 -7.32
N ASP A 521 -21.43 17.19 -8.24
CA ASP A 521 -22.63 16.98 -9.08
C ASP A 521 -22.48 15.88 -10.13
N LYS A 522 -21.24 15.59 -10.53
CA LYS A 522 -20.89 14.58 -11.56
C LYS A 522 -19.93 13.51 -11.07
N ARG A 523 -19.48 13.59 -9.82
CA ARG A 523 -18.45 12.70 -9.27
C ARG A 523 -18.58 12.55 -7.77
N VAL A 524 -18.24 11.38 -7.26
CA VAL A 524 -18.05 11.10 -5.84
C VAL A 524 -16.61 10.62 -5.68
N GLU A 525 -15.84 11.34 -4.89
CA GLU A 525 -14.42 11.08 -4.69
C GLU A 525 -14.20 10.46 -3.30
N PRO A 526 -13.76 9.19 -3.22
CA PRO A 526 -13.44 8.53 -1.96
C PRO A 526 -12.07 8.96 -1.44
N LEU A 527 -12.01 9.25 -0.15
CA LEU A 527 -10.84 9.72 0.59
C LEU A 527 -10.61 8.76 1.77
N PRO A 528 -9.77 7.72 1.59
CA PRO A 528 -9.54 6.71 2.62
C PRO A 528 -8.59 7.20 3.72
N GLU A 529 -8.73 6.60 4.89
CA GLU A 529 -7.69 6.64 5.93
C GLU A 529 -6.69 5.52 5.63
N GLY A 530 -5.39 5.83 5.61
CA GLY A 530 -4.33 4.89 5.22
C GLY A 530 -2.99 5.26 5.84
N GLU A 531 -2.00 4.39 5.70
CA GLU A 531 -0.67 4.52 6.32
C GLU A 531 0.06 5.84 5.95
N TYR A 532 -0.19 6.35 4.75
CA TYR A 532 0.37 7.61 4.24
C TYR A 532 -0.68 8.70 3.98
N SER A 533 -1.96 8.42 4.29
CA SER A 533 -3.02 9.44 4.21
C SER A 533 -3.17 10.12 5.57
N ALA A 534 -3.36 11.44 5.56
CA ALA A 534 -3.72 12.14 6.80
C ALA A 534 -5.02 11.55 7.39
N PRO A 535 -5.22 11.55 8.72
CA PRO A 535 -6.49 11.13 9.31
C PRO A 535 -7.67 11.85 8.64
N LEU A 536 -8.82 11.18 8.48
CA LEU A 536 -9.96 11.69 7.68
C LEU A 536 -10.39 13.11 8.09
N ARG A 537 -10.27 13.42 9.38
CA ARG A 537 -10.56 14.74 9.94
C ARG A 537 -9.67 15.83 9.32
N TYR A 538 -8.37 15.58 9.16
CA TYR A 538 -7.47 16.55 8.52
C TYR A 538 -7.72 16.65 7.01
N GLN A 539 -8.08 15.55 6.33
CA GLN A 539 -8.48 15.60 4.93
C GLN A 539 -9.74 16.44 4.72
N LEU A 540 -10.73 16.30 5.62
CA LEU A 540 -11.94 17.13 5.61
C LEU A 540 -11.65 18.61 5.88
N ALA A 541 -10.62 18.93 6.66
CA ALA A 541 -10.21 20.31 6.93
C ALA A 541 -9.63 21.03 5.68
N ASP A 542 -9.34 20.30 4.61
CA ASP A 542 -8.88 20.86 3.33
C ASP A 542 -10.04 21.11 2.34
N PHE A 543 -11.28 20.81 2.74
CA PHE A 543 -12.47 21.09 1.95
C PHE A 543 -12.81 22.57 2.04
N THR A 544 -13.31 23.15 0.95
CA THR A 544 -13.93 24.48 0.95
C THR A 544 -15.23 24.48 1.75
N ALA A 545 -15.69 25.67 2.14
CA ALA A 545 -16.94 25.86 2.88
C ALA A 545 -18.17 25.24 2.18
N ALA A 546 -18.16 25.14 0.85
CA ALA A 546 -19.29 24.69 0.05
C ALA A 546 -19.21 23.22 -0.41
N GLU A 547 -18.06 22.57 -0.25
CA GLU A 547 -17.94 21.17 -0.66
C GLU A 547 -18.76 20.26 0.25
N LYS A 548 -19.54 19.38 -0.39
CA LYS A 548 -20.39 18.40 0.29
C LYS A 548 -19.56 17.19 0.66
N PHE A 549 -19.81 16.63 1.83
CA PHE A 549 -19.12 15.43 2.29
C PHE A 549 -20.03 14.39 2.91
N VAL A 550 -19.62 13.13 2.81
CA VAL A 550 -20.14 12.01 3.61
C VAL A 550 -18.96 11.36 4.34
N TRP A 551 -19.03 11.27 5.66
CA TRP A 551 -17.96 10.71 6.49
C TRP A 551 -18.54 9.60 7.37
N VAL A 552 -17.95 8.40 7.31
CA VAL A 552 -18.34 7.29 8.19
C VAL A 552 -17.12 6.82 8.98
N ASP A 553 -17.22 6.95 10.30
CA ASP A 553 -16.14 6.66 11.25
C ASP A 553 -16.72 6.56 12.67
N ARG A 554 -15.88 6.41 13.68
CA ARG A 554 -16.28 6.38 15.09
C ARG A 554 -16.91 7.72 15.50
N CYS A 555 -18.01 7.65 16.24
CA CYS A 555 -18.78 8.82 16.66
C CYS A 555 -17.91 9.88 17.33
N PHE A 556 -17.04 9.50 18.29
CA PHE A 556 -16.17 10.45 18.98
C PHE A 556 -15.31 11.34 18.06
N LYS A 557 -14.96 10.90 16.84
CA LYS A 557 -14.13 11.70 15.92
C LYS A 557 -14.88 12.90 15.34
N MET A 558 -16.20 12.78 15.14
CA MET A 558 -17.05 13.79 14.49
C MET A 558 -18.06 14.44 15.44
N ALA A 559 -18.60 13.66 16.38
CA ALA A 559 -19.69 14.05 17.26
C ALA A 559 -19.30 15.19 18.21
N ARG A 560 -18.02 15.31 18.59
CA ARG A 560 -17.55 16.43 19.41
C ARG A 560 -17.88 17.81 18.82
N LEU A 561 -17.99 17.90 17.48
CA LEU A 561 -18.28 19.15 16.79
C LEU A 561 -19.78 19.39 16.64
N TRP A 562 -20.50 18.38 16.18
CA TRP A 562 -21.85 18.56 15.64
C TRP A 562 -22.93 17.79 16.42
N GLN A 563 -22.56 16.89 17.33
CA GLN A 563 -23.50 16.15 18.19
C GLN A 563 -22.86 15.75 19.53
N PRO A 564 -22.67 16.69 20.48
CA PRO A 564 -21.92 16.47 21.72
C PRO A 564 -22.37 15.26 22.55
N ASP A 565 -23.66 14.88 22.50
CA ASP A 565 -24.20 13.70 23.19
C ASP A 565 -23.55 12.38 22.75
N LEU A 566 -22.94 12.33 21.56
CA LEU A 566 -22.24 11.17 21.00
C LEU A 566 -20.72 11.30 21.07
N ALA A 567 -20.19 12.36 21.71
CA ALA A 567 -18.75 12.68 21.72
C ALA A 567 -17.87 11.60 22.39
N LEU A 568 -18.46 10.74 23.23
CA LEU A 568 -17.77 9.63 23.90
C LEU A 568 -18.15 8.26 23.34
N SER A 569 -18.99 8.20 22.29
CA SER A 569 -19.40 6.92 21.70
C SER A 569 -18.32 6.38 20.77
N SER A 570 -17.98 5.10 20.95
CA SER A 570 -17.14 4.31 20.04
C SER A 570 -17.95 3.62 18.93
N ASP A 571 -19.25 3.86 18.85
CA ASP A 571 -20.10 3.34 17.78
C ASP A 571 -19.69 3.97 16.44
N LEU A 572 -20.14 3.37 15.34
CA LEU A 572 -20.02 4.02 14.05
C LEU A 572 -21.07 5.14 13.94
N CYS A 573 -20.64 6.27 13.39
CA CYS A 573 -21.48 7.39 13.03
C CYS A 573 -21.29 7.75 11.56
N LEU A 574 -22.34 8.34 11.00
CA LEU A 574 -22.37 8.96 9.70
C LEU A 574 -22.50 10.46 9.89
N ALA A 575 -21.53 11.22 9.39
CA ALA A 575 -21.63 12.66 9.23
C ALA A 575 -21.89 13.04 7.77
N MET A 576 -22.84 13.94 7.52
CA MET A 576 -23.12 14.46 6.17
C MET A 576 -23.40 15.96 6.21
N GLY A 577 -22.79 16.73 5.33
CA GLY A 577 -23.03 18.16 5.23
C GLY A 577 -21.98 18.91 4.42
N GLN A 578 -21.80 20.19 4.77
CA GLN A 578 -20.80 21.11 4.21
C GLN A 578 -20.09 21.80 5.37
N MET A 579 -18.79 22.07 5.23
CA MET A 579 -17.98 22.65 6.31
C MET A 579 -18.41 24.08 6.69
N GLY A 580 -18.97 24.86 5.75
CA GLY A 580 -19.54 26.18 6.03
C GLY A 580 -20.95 26.16 6.63
N GLY A 581 -21.56 24.99 6.80
CA GLY A 581 -22.89 24.80 7.37
C GLY A 581 -22.87 24.05 8.70
N GLN A 582 -23.97 23.36 9.00
CA GLN A 582 -24.12 22.49 10.17
C GLN A 582 -24.32 21.04 9.70
N PRO A 583 -23.23 20.25 9.60
CA PRO A 583 -23.32 18.85 9.25
C PRO A 583 -24.17 18.06 10.24
N THR A 584 -24.93 17.11 9.72
CA THR A 584 -25.70 16.16 10.54
C THR A 584 -24.80 15.01 10.97
N VAL A 585 -24.95 14.51 12.21
CA VAL A 585 -24.26 13.31 12.70
C VAL A 585 -25.31 12.31 13.19
N THR A 586 -25.29 11.11 12.62
CA THR A 586 -26.24 10.04 12.94
C THR A 586 -25.49 8.81 13.42
N ARG A 587 -25.85 8.30 14.60
CA ARG A 587 -25.33 7.01 15.11
C ARG A 587 -25.88 5.86 14.29
N ILE A 588 -25.00 4.94 13.88
CA ILE A 588 -25.36 3.71 13.19
C ILE A 588 -25.70 2.65 14.23
N ASP A 589 -26.98 2.41 14.43
CA ASP A 589 -27.54 1.56 15.49
C ASP A 589 -27.93 0.15 15.01
N LYS A 590 -27.77 -0.13 13.71
CA LYS A 590 -28.14 -1.40 13.08
C LYS A 590 -26.91 -2.06 12.44
N PRO A 591 -26.79 -3.41 12.46
CA PRO A 591 -25.70 -4.13 11.80
C PRO A 591 -25.57 -3.78 10.32
N VAL A 592 -26.70 -3.61 9.63
CA VAL A 592 -26.77 -3.10 8.26
C VAL A 592 -27.69 -1.88 8.27
N TRP A 593 -27.13 -0.72 7.95
CA TRP A 593 -27.84 0.56 7.94
C TRP A 593 -27.94 1.08 6.51
N LYS A 594 -29.15 1.45 6.08
CA LYS A 594 -29.41 2.00 4.74
C LYS A 594 -29.82 3.45 4.85
N GLY A 595 -29.20 4.31 4.04
CA GLY A 595 -29.52 5.72 4.04
C GLY A 595 -29.44 6.36 2.65
N LYS A 596 -29.71 7.66 2.63
CA LYS A 596 -29.58 8.50 1.46
C LYS A 596 -28.69 9.68 1.77
N ALA A 597 -27.85 10.10 0.82
CA ALA A 597 -27.08 11.31 1.00
C ALA A 597 -27.96 12.52 0.67
N ILE A 598 -28.22 13.34 1.68
CA ILE A 598 -29.11 14.50 1.59
C ILE A 598 -28.31 15.73 2.00
N PHE A 599 -28.24 16.71 1.10
CA PHE A 599 -27.55 17.98 1.32
C PHE A 599 -28.56 19.11 1.17
N PRO A 600 -29.24 19.52 2.26
CA PRO A 600 -30.22 20.59 2.21
C PRO A 600 -29.55 21.92 1.80
N LEU A 601 -30.29 22.79 1.13
CA LEU A 601 -29.84 24.15 0.83
C LEU A 601 -29.69 24.92 2.15
N THR A 602 -28.45 25.18 2.56
CA THR A 602 -28.12 25.93 3.78
C THR A 602 -27.31 27.17 3.44
N THR A 603 -27.54 28.27 4.16
CA THR A 603 -26.66 29.44 4.15
C THR A 603 -25.30 29.05 4.74
N LEU A 604 -24.26 29.15 3.92
CA LEU A 604 -22.88 28.90 4.34
C LEU A 604 -22.28 30.16 4.95
N SER A 605 -21.45 29.99 5.98
CA SER A 605 -20.76 31.07 6.67
C SER A 605 -19.28 30.79 6.80
N ASP A 606 -18.45 31.78 6.44
CA ASP A 606 -17.00 31.72 6.65
C ASP A 606 -16.65 31.57 8.13
N ALA A 607 -17.42 32.18 9.04
CA ALA A 607 -17.21 32.06 10.48
C ALA A 607 -17.45 30.61 10.96
N GLN A 608 -18.52 29.97 10.46
CA GLN A 608 -18.82 28.58 10.78
C GLN A 608 -17.76 27.64 10.19
N TYR A 609 -17.32 27.91 8.96
CA TYR A 609 -16.24 27.18 8.31
C TYR A 609 -14.96 27.23 9.15
N GLN A 610 -14.50 28.43 9.51
CA GLN A 610 -13.29 28.63 10.31
C GLN A 610 -13.40 27.96 11.69
N HIS A 611 -14.58 28.03 12.32
CA HIS A 611 -14.83 27.32 13.58
C HIS A 611 -14.71 25.80 13.41
N ASN A 612 -15.42 25.22 12.44
CA ASN A 612 -15.38 23.78 12.16
C ASN A 612 -13.95 23.31 11.83
N GLU A 613 -13.22 24.06 10.99
CA GLU A 613 -11.84 23.75 10.62
C GLU A 613 -10.92 23.73 11.86
N GLN A 614 -10.98 24.77 12.70
CA GLN A 614 -10.17 24.86 13.92
C GLN A 614 -10.43 23.70 14.88
N GLN A 615 -11.70 23.38 15.11
CA GLN A 615 -12.10 22.29 16.01
C GLN A 615 -11.65 20.92 15.49
N ILE A 616 -11.73 20.69 14.18
CA ILE A 616 -11.29 19.44 13.55
C ILE A 616 -9.77 19.24 13.65
N ARG A 617 -8.98 20.31 13.58
CA ARG A 617 -7.51 20.28 13.65
C ARG A 617 -6.95 20.12 15.08
N ILE A 618 -7.77 20.17 16.13
CA ILE A 618 -7.33 19.92 17.53
C ILE A 618 -6.70 18.52 17.65
N GLU A 619 -5.47 18.47 18.14
CA GLU A 619 -4.72 17.24 18.43
C GLU A 619 -5.43 16.34 19.45
N ASP A 620 -5.35 15.03 19.25
CA ASP A 620 -6.11 14.04 20.03
C ASP A 620 -5.91 14.21 21.55
N ASN A 621 -4.68 14.43 22.02
CA ASN A 621 -4.40 14.61 23.45
C ASN A 621 -4.79 16.00 24.01
N ALA A 622 -5.08 16.97 23.15
CA ALA A 622 -5.54 18.31 23.54
C ALA A 622 -7.07 18.38 23.71
N ILE A 623 -7.80 17.35 23.27
CA ILE A 623 -9.26 17.28 23.38
C ILE A 623 -9.66 17.19 24.86
N ARG A 624 -10.67 17.99 25.26
CA ARG A 624 -11.28 17.95 26.60
C ARG A 624 -12.77 17.71 26.50
N TYR A 625 -13.27 16.72 27.22
CA TYR A 625 -14.68 16.33 27.23
C TYR A 625 -15.30 16.38 28.62
N SER A 626 -16.63 16.48 28.69
CA SER A 626 -17.36 16.40 29.96
C SER A 626 -17.60 14.94 30.33
N ALA A 627 -16.95 14.47 31.39
CA ALA A 627 -17.13 13.14 31.96
C ALA A 627 -16.58 13.09 33.39
N ASP A 628 -17.14 12.21 34.22
CA ASP A 628 -16.69 11.99 35.59
C ASP A 628 -15.46 11.08 35.67
N SER A 629 -15.15 10.36 34.59
CA SER A 629 -14.03 9.41 34.49
C SER A 629 -13.19 9.70 33.26
N PHE A 630 -11.88 9.48 33.36
CA PHE A 630 -11.00 9.44 32.22
C PHE A 630 -11.25 8.14 31.46
N MET A 631 -11.94 8.23 30.31
CA MET A 631 -12.14 7.13 29.38
C MET A 631 -10.94 7.03 28.43
N LEU A 632 -10.20 5.92 28.48
CA LEU A 632 -8.95 5.79 27.74
C LEU A 632 -9.18 5.30 26.31
N ASN A 633 -10.33 4.69 26.01
CA ASN A 633 -10.66 4.20 24.66
C ASN A 633 -11.06 5.31 23.65
N VAL A 634 -11.13 6.57 24.08
CA VAL A 634 -11.42 7.73 23.22
C VAL A 634 -10.26 8.75 23.26
N PRO A 635 -10.05 9.55 22.20
CA PRO A 635 -9.13 10.69 22.20
C PRO A 635 -9.44 11.70 23.31
N GLY A 636 -8.41 12.41 23.79
CA GLY A 636 -8.54 13.44 24.82
C GLY A 636 -8.55 12.92 26.24
N ALA A 637 -9.04 13.77 27.14
CA ALA A 637 -9.25 13.50 28.57
C ALA A 637 -10.45 14.33 29.09
N PRO A 638 -10.98 14.05 30.30
CA PRO A 638 -11.98 14.90 30.94
C PRO A 638 -11.48 16.33 31.14
N GLN A 639 -12.40 17.29 31.24
CA GLN A 639 -12.07 18.69 31.55
C GLN A 639 -11.30 18.87 32.87
N SER A 640 -11.45 17.95 33.82
CA SER A 640 -10.69 17.95 35.08
C SER A 640 -9.21 17.59 34.90
N VAL A 641 -8.82 16.98 33.77
CA VAL A 641 -7.43 16.62 33.46
C VAL A 641 -6.79 17.75 32.66
N LYS A 642 -5.75 18.37 33.23
CA LYS A 642 -4.97 19.42 32.59
C LYS A 642 -4.04 18.84 31.53
N SER A 643 -3.29 17.79 31.85
CA SER A 643 -2.35 17.13 30.93
C SER A 643 -2.13 15.67 31.31
N PHE A 644 -1.63 14.86 30.37
CA PHE A 644 -1.21 13.49 30.66
C PHE A 644 -0.05 13.06 29.76
N THR A 645 0.84 12.22 30.30
CA THR A 645 2.01 11.68 29.60
C THR A 645 2.19 10.19 29.90
N GLY A 646 3.02 9.51 29.10
CA GLY A 646 3.29 8.07 29.29
C GLY A 646 2.16 7.15 28.82
N ILE A 647 1.16 7.67 28.09
CA ILE A 647 0.00 6.92 27.61
C ILE A 647 0.00 6.90 26.07
N SER A 648 -0.25 5.73 25.47
CA SER A 648 -0.33 5.58 24.01
C SER A 648 -1.59 6.21 23.41
N ARG A 649 -1.69 6.17 22.07
CA ARG A 649 -2.94 6.45 21.35
C ARG A 649 -4.08 5.52 21.80
N PRO A 650 -5.35 5.97 21.67
CA PRO A 650 -6.53 5.14 22.00
C PRO A 650 -6.68 3.95 21.05
N GLU A 651 -7.15 2.85 21.62
CA GLU A 651 -7.61 1.63 20.95
C GLU A 651 -9.06 1.35 21.38
N LEU A 652 -9.78 0.47 20.67
CA LEU A 652 -11.21 0.23 20.92
C LEU A 652 -11.54 -0.18 22.38
N TRP A 653 -10.59 -0.81 23.06
CA TRP A 653 -10.74 -1.28 24.43
C TRP A 653 -10.15 -0.31 25.49
N GLY A 654 -9.23 0.61 25.13
CA GLY A 654 -8.47 1.41 26.10
C GLY A 654 -7.16 2.00 25.54
N ARG A 655 -6.19 2.30 26.41
CA ARG A 655 -4.82 2.73 26.06
C ARG A 655 -3.77 1.96 26.83
N TRP A 656 -2.60 1.78 26.24
CA TRP A 656 -1.45 1.26 26.97
C TRP A 656 -0.66 2.38 27.65
N SER A 657 -0.06 2.09 28.80
CA SER A 657 1.13 2.81 29.24
C SER A 657 2.25 2.57 28.24
N ASN A 658 3.04 3.58 27.89
CA ASN A 658 4.12 3.46 26.92
C ASN A 658 5.38 4.18 27.42
N ALA A 659 6.36 3.38 27.85
CA ALA A 659 7.64 3.83 28.38
C ALA A 659 8.55 4.48 27.32
N ASN A 660 8.21 4.37 26.02
CA ASN A 660 8.87 5.16 24.98
C ASN A 660 8.45 6.63 25.01
N LEU A 661 7.27 6.95 25.57
CA LEU A 661 6.74 8.32 25.64
C LEU A 661 7.14 9.00 26.95
N ALA A 662 7.03 8.28 28.07
CA ALA A 662 7.53 8.69 29.37
C ALA A 662 7.68 7.43 30.25
N PRO A 663 8.66 7.36 31.16
CA PRO A 663 8.93 6.16 31.96
C PRO A 663 7.74 5.73 32.84
N GLU A 664 6.86 6.68 33.17
CA GLU A 664 5.67 6.49 33.99
C GLU A 664 4.47 7.21 33.36
N VAL A 665 3.27 6.75 33.68
CA VAL A 665 2.03 7.45 33.36
C VAL A 665 1.87 8.57 34.37
N ASN A 666 1.75 9.81 33.90
CA ASN A 666 1.45 10.96 34.75
C ASN A 666 0.16 11.63 34.27
N ILE A 667 -0.79 11.84 35.17
CA ILE A 667 -2.04 12.54 34.92
C ILE A 667 -2.08 13.75 35.85
N GLU A 668 -1.99 14.95 35.28
CA GLU A 668 -2.07 16.22 35.98
C GLU A 668 -3.51 16.73 35.92
N TYR A 669 -4.12 16.99 37.07
CA TYR A 669 -5.46 17.55 37.20
C TYR A 669 -5.43 19.09 37.28
N VAL A 670 -6.47 19.74 36.76
CA VAL A 670 -6.61 21.20 36.79
C VAL A 670 -6.65 21.71 38.23
N ASP A 671 -7.50 21.09 39.04
CA ASP A 671 -7.61 21.35 40.47
C ASP A 671 -6.79 20.32 41.28
N PRO A 672 -6.38 20.64 42.52
CA PRO A 672 -5.77 19.66 43.41
C PRO A 672 -6.70 18.45 43.60
N LEU A 673 -6.12 17.24 43.64
CA LEU A 673 -6.89 16.04 43.99
C LEU A 673 -7.49 16.19 45.40
N PRO A 674 -8.68 15.62 45.69
CA PRO A 674 -9.36 15.84 46.97
C PRO A 674 -8.50 15.45 48.18
N GLY A 675 -8.77 16.02 49.35
CA GLY A 675 -8.01 15.70 50.57
C GLY A 675 -8.08 14.23 50.99
N SER A 676 -9.20 13.56 50.71
CA SER A 676 -9.35 12.10 50.79
C SER A 676 -10.26 11.64 49.65
N PHE A 677 -9.87 10.57 48.96
CA PHE A 677 -10.56 10.08 47.77
C PHE A 677 -10.14 8.66 47.40
N ASP A 678 -10.95 8.04 46.56
CA ASP A 678 -10.64 6.79 45.92
C ASP A 678 -10.19 7.02 44.47
N VAL A 679 -9.19 6.27 44.06
CA VAL A 679 -8.83 6.09 42.66
C VAL A 679 -9.36 4.73 42.23
N VAL A 680 -10.38 4.72 41.38
CA VAL A 680 -10.92 3.51 40.76
C VAL A 680 -10.26 3.35 39.39
N ILE A 681 -9.53 2.26 39.20
CA ILE A 681 -8.76 1.97 37.99
C ILE A 681 -9.27 0.67 37.39
N THR A 682 -9.74 0.71 36.14
CA THR A 682 -10.00 -0.50 35.35
C THR A 682 -8.86 -0.70 34.36
N ALA A 683 -8.11 -1.79 34.55
CA ALA A 683 -6.90 -2.04 33.79
C ALA A 683 -6.55 -3.54 33.75
N ARG A 684 -5.54 -3.86 32.93
CA ARG A 684 -4.85 -5.15 32.87
C ARG A 684 -3.34 -4.94 32.86
N ALA A 685 -2.59 -5.93 33.31
CA ALA A 685 -1.15 -5.94 33.17
C ALA A 685 -0.71 -6.34 31.75
N PHE A 686 0.56 -6.06 31.44
CA PHE A 686 1.22 -6.57 30.24
C PHE A 686 2.50 -7.32 30.62
N GLY A 687 2.63 -8.55 30.11
CA GLY A 687 3.83 -9.37 30.26
C GLY A 687 4.22 -9.59 31.74
N PRO A 688 5.47 -9.31 32.14
CA PRO A 688 5.96 -9.62 33.49
C PRO A 688 5.33 -8.76 34.60
N ASN A 689 4.57 -7.71 34.25
CA ASN A 689 3.84 -6.92 35.24
C ASN A 689 2.59 -7.64 35.77
N ALA A 690 2.16 -8.73 35.12
CA ALA A 690 1.02 -9.51 35.58
C ALA A 690 1.28 -10.10 36.96
N HIS A 691 0.32 -9.93 37.86
CA HIS A 691 0.34 -10.37 39.25
C HIS A 691 1.49 -9.80 40.08
N ARG A 692 2.06 -8.66 39.66
CA ARG A 692 3.09 -7.94 40.41
C ARG A 692 2.58 -6.59 40.94
N PRO A 693 3.14 -6.09 42.05
CA PRO A 693 2.83 -4.76 42.55
C PRO A 693 3.26 -3.66 41.57
N ILE A 694 2.33 -2.77 41.25
CA ILE A 694 2.53 -1.62 40.37
C ILE A 694 2.33 -0.34 41.21
N PRO A 695 3.37 0.46 41.47
CA PRO A 695 3.25 1.69 42.24
C PRO A 695 2.29 2.70 41.62
N VAL A 696 1.36 3.19 42.43
CA VAL A 696 0.48 4.33 42.15
C VAL A 696 0.73 5.41 43.21
N ARG A 697 1.03 6.63 42.79
CA ARG A 697 1.47 7.72 43.68
C ARG A 697 0.62 8.97 43.52
N VAL A 698 0.36 9.63 44.65
CA VAL A 698 -0.25 10.96 44.76
C VAL A 698 0.50 11.75 45.83
N GLY A 699 1.27 12.77 45.40
CA GLY A 699 2.14 13.50 46.31
C GLY A 699 3.15 12.55 46.98
N ASP A 700 3.20 12.56 48.31
CA ASP A 700 4.07 11.68 49.11
C ASP A 700 3.44 10.31 49.44
N GLN A 701 2.18 10.07 49.05
CA GLN A 701 1.50 8.81 49.29
C GLN A 701 1.70 7.84 48.12
N GLN A 702 1.93 6.57 48.43
CA GLN A 702 2.06 5.48 47.46
C GLN A 702 1.21 4.29 47.89
N GLN A 703 0.52 3.69 46.92
CA GLN A 703 -0.13 2.39 47.06
C GLN A 703 0.27 1.47 45.90
N GLU A 704 -0.02 0.19 46.05
CA GLU A 704 0.30 -0.84 45.07
C GLU A 704 -0.96 -1.33 44.38
N LEU A 705 -0.94 -1.32 43.05
CA LEU A 705 -1.96 -1.88 42.19
C LEU A 705 -1.49 -3.26 41.72
N THR A 706 -2.29 -4.31 41.89
CA THR A 706 -1.98 -5.65 41.36
C THR A 706 -3.01 -6.03 40.30
N LEU A 707 -2.56 -6.30 39.07
CA LEU A 707 -3.42 -6.61 37.92
C LEU A 707 -3.05 -7.98 37.33
N GLY A 708 -4.03 -8.71 36.79
CA GLY A 708 -3.81 -9.89 35.97
C GLY A 708 -3.72 -9.56 34.47
N ASP A 709 -3.67 -10.59 33.63
CA ASP A 709 -3.69 -10.44 32.17
C ASP A 709 -5.04 -9.95 31.62
N ASP A 710 -6.11 -10.25 32.36
CA ASP A 710 -7.47 -9.81 32.05
C ASP A 710 -7.80 -8.46 32.69
N VAL A 711 -8.75 -7.76 32.06
CA VAL A 711 -9.24 -6.46 32.56
C VAL A 711 -9.97 -6.66 33.88
N SER A 712 -9.57 -5.90 34.90
CA SER A 712 -10.18 -5.89 36.24
C SER A 712 -10.24 -4.47 36.78
N THR A 713 -11.17 -4.22 37.70
CA THR A 713 -11.32 -2.93 38.38
C THR A 713 -10.79 -3.04 39.81
N THR A 714 -9.91 -2.12 40.19
CA THR A 714 -9.33 -2.04 41.54
C THR A 714 -9.52 -0.62 42.08
N THR A 715 -9.79 -0.52 43.38
CA THR A 715 -9.94 0.74 44.10
C THR A 715 -8.76 0.94 45.04
N LEU A 716 -8.13 2.12 44.98
CA LEU A 716 -7.03 2.53 45.87
C LEU A 716 -7.45 3.76 46.67
N HIS A 717 -7.09 3.84 47.95
CA HIS A 717 -7.64 4.83 48.89
C HIS A 717 -6.57 5.85 49.30
N PHE A 718 -6.62 7.06 48.76
CA PHE A 718 -5.55 8.06 48.98
C PHE A 718 -5.99 9.19 49.92
N THR A 719 -5.01 9.74 50.63
CA THR A 719 -5.09 11.07 51.27
C THR A 719 -4.12 12.02 50.57
N ASN A 720 -4.50 13.28 50.36
CA ASN A 720 -3.67 14.27 49.69
C ASN A 720 -3.47 15.53 50.54
N PRO A 721 -2.78 15.42 51.68
CA PRO A 721 -2.56 16.57 52.57
C PRO A 721 -1.75 17.70 51.92
N GLY A 722 -0.89 17.35 50.96
CA GLY A 722 -0.04 18.30 50.23
C GLY A 722 -0.72 18.98 49.04
N GLY A 723 -2.00 18.68 48.74
CA GLY A 723 -2.71 19.30 47.61
C GLY A 723 -2.08 19.00 46.24
N SER A 724 -1.54 17.79 46.06
CA SER A 724 -0.97 17.36 44.78
C SER A 724 -2.04 17.35 43.68
N HIS A 725 -1.63 17.73 42.48
CA HIS A 725 -2.42 17.66 41.26
C HIS A 725 -2.17 16.38 40.46
N ASN A 726 -1.15 15.59 40.83
CA ASN A 726 -0.65 14.52 39.98
C ASN A 726 -1.04 13.14 40.52
N LEU A 727 -1.54 12.30 39.62
CA LEU A 727 -1.65 10.85 39.79
C LEU A 727 -0.61 10.19 38.88
N ILE A 728 0.31 9.43 39.49
CA ILE A 728 1.41 8.77 38.78
C ILE A 728 1.24 7.26 38.89
N ILE A 729 1.31 6.55 37.77
CA ILE A 729 1.29 5.07 37.71
C ILE A 729 2.59 4.61 37.04
N ALA A 730 3.38 3.80 37.73
CA ALA A 730 4.71 3.39 37.27
C ALA A 730 4.82 1.86 37.12
N PRO A 731 4.48 1.29 35.95
CA PRO A 731 4.70 -0.13 35.67
C PRO A 731 6.19 -0.47 35.81
N PRO A 732 6.58 -1.46 36.64
CA PRO A 732 7.98 -1.70 36.97
C PRO A 732 8.79 -2.31 35.82
N GLU A 733 8.19 -3.14 34.97
CA GLU A 733 8.90 -3.88 33.92
C GLU A 733 8.20 -3.76 32.55
N PRO A 734 8.18 -2.57 31.92
CA PRO A 734 7.55 -2.40 30.63
C PRO A 734 8.36 -3.09 29.51
N GLN A 735 7.68 -3.82 28.63
CA GLN A 735 8.27 -4.67 27.59
C GLN A 735 8.03 -4.12 26.18
N LEU A 736 9.02 -4.22 25.30
CA LEU A 736 8.85 -3.87 23.89
C LEU A 736 7.86 -4.83 23.23
N SER A 737 6.89 -4.28 22.52
CA SER A 737 5.84 -5.05 21.87
C SER A 737 5.25 -4.34 20.66
N ASN A 738 4.89 -5.15 19.66
CA ASN A 738 4.09 -4.73 18.51
C ASN A 738 2.59 -4.98 18.69
N VAL A 739 2.17 -5.48 19.86
CA VAL A 739 0.74 -5.67 20.19
C VAL A 739 0.04 -4.34 19.99
N GLY A 740 -1.05 -4.34 19.20
CA GLY A 740 -1.85 -3.16 18.89
C GLY A 740 -1.11 -2.03 18.17
N ASN A 741 0.14 -2.23 17.71
CA ASN A 741 0.94 -1.17 17.09
C ASN A 741 0.47 -0.82 15.66
N ILE A 742 0.74 0.40 15.19
CA ILE A 742 0.54 0.75 13.78
C ILE A 742 1.74 0.16 13.04
N ILE A 743 1.48 -0.51 11.92
CA ILE A 743 2.53 -1.17 11.13
C ILE A 743 3.50 -0.09 10.61
N GLY A 744 4.80 -0.38 10.64
CA GLY A 744 5.87 0.57 10.26
C GLY A 744 6.33 1.50 11.39
N GLN A 745 5.69 1.49 12.56
CA GLN A 745 6.13 2.24 13.74
C GLN A 745 7.02 1.37 14.65
N ASP A 746 7.94 2.02 15.36
CA ASP A 746 8.80 1.35 16.34
C ASP A 746 7.97 0.60 17.41
N PRO A 747 8.42 -0.58 17.88
CA PRO A 747 7.76 -1.32 18.95
C PRO A 747 7.55 -0.45 20.19
N ARG A 748 6.35 -0.55 20.79
CA ARG A 748 5.97 0.24 21.97
C ARG A 748 6.44 -0.47 23.24
N LYS A 749 6.95 0.26 24.22
CA LYS A 749 7.39 -0.33 25.50
C LYS A 749 6.24 -0.32 26.51
N LEU A 750 5.44 -1.38 26.51
CA LEU A 750 4.13 -1.47 27.19
C LEU A 750 4.25 -2.03 28.61
N GLY A 751 3.43 -1.52 29.55
CA GLY A 751 3.44 -1.93 30.96
C GLY A 751 2.08 -2.39 31.48
N ILE A 752 1.07 -1.53 31.38
CA ILE A 752 -0.34 -1.83 31.70
C ILE A 752 -1.26 -1.32 30.61
N GLY A 753 -2.41 -1.97 30.43
CA GLY A 753 -3.50 -1.51 29.59
C GLY A 753 -4.62 -0.93 30.43
N MET A 754 -4.94 0.35 30.26
CA MET A 754 -5.94 1.09 31.04
C MET A 754 -7.20 1.32 30.21
N VAL A 755 -8.36 1.06 30.80
CA VAL A 755 -9.69 1.23 30.19
C VAL A 755 -10.34 2.51 30.69
N ASP A 756 -10.41 2.68 32.01
CA ASP A 756 -10.93 3.87 32.67
C ASP A 756 -10.23 4.15 34.00
N ILE A 757 -10.16 5.45 34.36
CA ILE A 757 -9.69 5.92 35.66
C ILE A 757 -10.69 6.94 36.21
N LYS A 758 -11.17 6.75 37.43
CA LYS A 758 -12.12 7.64 38.09
C LYS A 758 -11.62 8.07 39.48
N ILE A 759 -11.78 9.36 39.77
CA ILE A 759 -11.51 9.94 41.09
C ILE A 759 -12.84 10.13 41.81
N ILE A 760 -12.98 9.54 43.01
CA ILE A 760 -14.20 9.64 43.81
C ILE A 760 -13.84 10.29 45.15
N PRO A 761 -14.19 11.58 45.38
CA PRO A 761 -13.98 12.23 46.66
C PRO A 761 -14.68 11.44 47.78
N GLN A 762 -13.98 11.22 48.89
CA GLN A 762 -14.59 10.62 50.08
C GLN A 762 -15.17 11.71 50.98
N PRO A 763 -16.33 11.49 51.64
CA PRO A 763 -16.88 12.44 52.59
C PRO A 763 -15.84 12.73 53.68
N GLN A 764 -15.60 14.00 53.98
CA GLN A 764 -14.84 14.36 55.17
C GLN A 764 -15.70 14.00 56.38
N GLY A 765 -15.26 13.00 57.15
CA GLY A 765 -15.86 12.62 58.42
C GLY A 765 -15.65 13.65 59.51
#